data_AF-A0A2J8A022-F1
#
_entry.id   AF-A0A2J8A022-F1
#
_cell.length_a   1.000
_cell.length_b   1.000
_cell.length_c   1.000
_cell.angle_alpha   90.00
_cell.angle_beta   90.00
_cell.angle_gamma   90.00
#
_symmetry.space_group_name_H-M   'P 1'
#
loop_
_entity.id
_entity.type
_entity.pdbx_description
1 polymer ?
#
loop_
_entity_poly.entity_id
_entity_poly.type
_entity_poly.pdbx_seq_one_letter_code
_entity_poly.pdbx_strand_id
1 'polypeptide(L)'
;LPPASMDAPKWNHWRWAIAAGVPVACYLLIRRRRVDEDRTDFDGFLKAVEPVGSTGKPAAPPPGPTSGPIDGFFKDAGEDVDTRNPLDFDSFLRGAAKSPKQPKKAPPVAAVEAGPTPDMRPVLVLYGTEFGFSKEIAEKLCSMLKALGSYWPQLENMANHPEGYDFTHTQVAVMACSTQGDGVPPTEAREFCEGLFAGKAGSLAHLKFAVCALGDKSYTHFCRCGKLLDAALASAGAQRLVDRADVNKEDWPVVDSWLGDVVAAVSGLALKSYAELGLVALPRKRTVQAAERVFFLAAAVSGPAAAAKGPQAKKWGRSRPFVSTVVALEGLCTLSGPEDKNTIRMELDLGDSGIGYLPGDALGIYPTNDLKAVEELVGAMGAAPTELVPAPSWHYEEDGGNPGSSMTLAEALAKCYDLRSPKPELMKLLVAGLGASQLPGNGHAANGHEANGNGHASGPTPQDLLRGALSSTAATEAYLASRHVVDVLQDAAPSRLGTSQVLSCLRQLQPRLYSISSSPLEAQGRVQVTVAEVKYLSLGKGRIGVCSTMLSERLQVGSRVPVYVHKNPDFRLPPSASTPIIMVGPGTGLAPFHSFIKERLLQQQQQQGDGAAPAEPCGRMVLYFGCRRRDQDYLYGGQLDEWAAGGAITLFNAFSREQKQKVYVQNRLVESGDLVWQLLQDGGHFYVCGDASSMAGAVEEGLLQIFEQRQGAGREAATAYLESLSGAGRYQRDVWCFEVESPSVVYTDEAITSTYEYASTKLDRAPDGKWVVKPTKATYQFRVDRRVPKLGVMLVGWGGNNGSTLTAGILANKHGITWMTKDGLKKPNFYGSLTQAATVRVGNFEGEEVYAPFKALLPMVEPNDIVLGGWDISGMNLAEAMERGKVLDWTLQEQLAPYMRDMVPLPGIYDPDFVAANQEERADNLIKGSKREQLDVVRQQIRTYKEANGCDKLVVLWTANTERFAQVADGLNDTADNLMAAIDRNEAEIAPSTLYAVACVLEGVPFVNGSPQNTFVPGMIELAVKHNVLIGGDDFKSGQTKLKSVLVDFLVGAGLKPTAIVSYNHLGNNDGLNLSAPQTFRSKEISKSNVVDDMVASNSILYAPGEHPDHVVVIKYVPYVADSKRAMDEYTSEIFMGGRNTLVIHNTCEDSLLAAPIILDLVLLAELITRINLKKDEEEAFHGLHPIAVLLSYLTKAPLVPYGTPVVNALAKQRAMLENILRACVGLAPDSNMLLEFKA
;
A
#
# COMPACT_ATOMS: atom_id res chain seq x y z
N LEU A 1 -44.36 29.01 -21.60
CA LEU A 1 -44.27 30.48 -21.81
C LEU A 1 -42.93 30.93 -21.19
N PRO A 2 -42.03 31.50 -22.01
CA PRO A 2 -40.56 31.52 -21.85
C PRO A 2 -40.08 32.93 -21.43
N PRO A 3 -38.78 33.34 -21.30
CA PRO A 3 -37.52 32.90 -21.95
C PRO A 3 -36.28 32.79 -20.99
N ALA A 4 -35.15 32.15 -21.31
CA ALA A 4 -34.07 32.54 -22.26
C ALA A 4 -33.56 33.98 -21.98
N SER A 5 -32.29 34.36 -21.97
CA SER A 5 -31.04 33.86 -22.56
C SER A 5 -29.98 34.96 -22.30
N MET A 6 -28.69 34.61 -22.30
CA MET A 6 -27.61 35.40 -22.96
C MET A 6 -27.27 36.79 -22.37
N ASP A 7 -26.05 37.34 -22.36
CA ASP A 7 -24.83 37.15 -23.14
C ASP A 7 -23.67 37.92 -22.46
N ALA A 8 -22.43 37.45 -22.60
CA ALA A 8 -21.22 38.29 -22.52
C ALA A 8 -21.14 39.16 -23.80
N PRO A 9 -20.44 40.33 -23.90
CA PRO A 9 -18.97 40.34 -23.93
C PRO A 9 -18.19 41.68 -23.69
N LYS A 10 -16.89 41.51 -23.41
CA LYS A 10 -15.69 42.22 -23.95
C LYS A 10 -15.66 43.77 -24.21
N TRP A 11 -14.59 44.33 -23.61
CA TRP A 11 -13.51 45.14 -24.22
C TRP A 11 -13.63 46.68 -24.34
N ASN A 12 -12.59 47.32 -23.79
CA ASN A 12 -11.90 48.56 -24.21
C ASN A 12 -12.61 49.92 -24.08
N HIS A 13 -12.09 50.78 -23.22
CA HIS A 13 -11.08 51.76 -23.67
C HIS A 13 -10.31 52.40 -22.51
N TRP A 14 -8.99 52.43 -22.70
CA TRP A 14 -8.02 53.23 -21.97
C TRP A 14 -8.22 54.73 -22.18
N ARG A 15 -7.55 55.48 -21.29
CA ARG A 15 -7.06 56.87 -21.40
C ARG A 15 -7.97 57.92 -20.81
N TRP A 16 -7.72 58.25 -19.54
CA TRP A 16 -7.60 59.57 -18.89
C TRP A 16 -7.32 59.19 -17.41
N ALA A 17 -6.22 59.48 -16.74
CA ALA A 17 -5.35 60.63 -16.80
C ALA A 17 -3.98 60.29 -16.18
N ILE A 18 -2.92 60.55 -16.95
CA ILE A 18 -1.61 60.94 -16.42
C ILE A 18 -1.73 62.43 -16.11
N ALA A 19 -1.87 62.79 -14.83
CA ALA A 19 -1.53 64.12 -14.30
C ALA A 19 -1.71 64.13 -12.78
N ALA A 20 -0.68 63.73 -12.03
CA ALA A 20 -0.30 64.26 -10.70
C ALA A 20 0.75 63.34 -10.04
N GLY A 21 1.96 63.32 -10.62
CA GLY A 21 3.16 63.03 -9.82
C GLY A 21 3.62 64.32 -9.15
N VAL A 22 4.34 64.18 -8.02
CA VAL A 22 5.45 65.04 -7.53
C VAL A 22 5.51 65.33 -6.00
N PRO A 23 4.47 65.31 -5.14
CA PRO A 23 4.69 65.82 -3.76
C PRO A 23 5.25 64.84 -2.72
N VAL A 24 5.21 63.52 -2.91
CA VAL A 24 5.59 62.58 -1.82
C VAL A 24 7.07 62.15 -1.88
N ALA A 25 7.66 62.13 -3.08
CA ALA A 25 9.07 61.75 -3.26
C ALA A 25 10.07 62.82 -2.78
N CYS A 26 9.68 64.10 -2.74
CA CYS A 26 10.51 65.18 -2.21
C CYS A 26 10.60 65.22 -0.68
N TYR A 27 9.66 64.59 0.04
CA TYR A 27 9.65 64.61 1.50
C TYR A 27 10.66 63.64 2.14
N LEU A 28 10.96 62.52 1.48
CA LEU A 28 11.84 61.48 2.04
C LEU A 28 13.32 61.63 1.66
N LEU A 29 13.66 62.50 0.70
CA LEU A 29 15.03 62.71 0.23
C LEU A 29 15.80 63.85 0.95
N ILE A 30 15.16 64.60 1.85
CA ILE A 30 15.77 65.78 2.50
C ILE A 30 16.30 65.49 3.92
N ARG A 31 16.14 64.28 4.48
CA ARG A 31 16.72 63.94 5.80
C ARG A 31 17.80 62.85 5.75
N ARG A 32 18.98 63.22 5.25
CA ARG A 32 20.26 62.69 5.74
C ARG A 32 21.33 63.78 5.75
N ARG A 33 21.75 64.22 6.95
CA ARG A 33 23.16 64.47 7.33
C ARG A 33 23.29 64.99 8.77
N ARG A 34 23.89 64.15 9.62
CA ARG A 34 24.82 64.36 10.77
C ARG A 34 24.87 62.98 11.48
N VAL A 35 25.86 62.10 11.26
CA VAL A 35 27.30 62.10 11.59
C VAL A 35 27.56 61.83 13.08
N ASP A 36 28.17 60.65 13.30
CA ASP A 36 29.08 60.16 14.37
C ASP A 36 28.65 58.98 15.28
N GLU A 37 29.49 57.91 15.16
CA GLU A 37 30.06 56.95 16.15
C GLU A 37 29.07 56.05 16.95
N ASP A 38 29.06 54.71 16.85
CA ASP A 38 30.13 53.78 17.24
C ASP A 38 30.21 52.50 16.37
N ARG A 39 31.44 52.07 16.09
CA ARG A 39 31.82 50.85 15.35
C ARG A 39 32.12 49.71 16.33
N THR A 40 31.50 48.54 16.12
CA THR A 40 32.03 47.26 16.62
C THR A 40 33.19 46.81 15.74
N ASP A 41 34.35 46.71 16.37
CA ASP A 41 35.63 46.24 15.87
C ASP A 41 35.59 44.73 15.57
N PHE A 42 35.79 44.37 14.30
CA PHE A 42 35.84 42.98 13.81
C PHE A 42 37.26 42.38 13.87
N ASP A 43 38.29 43.19 14.14
CA ASP A 43 39.70 42.76 14.17
C ASP A 43 40.16 42.29 15.56
N GLY A 44 39.40 42.58 16.63
CA GLY A 44 39.60 42.01 17.97
C GLY A 44 39.19 40.54 18.10
N PHE A 45 38.38 40.02 17.17
CA PHE A 45 37.85 38.65 17.22
C PHE A 45 38.89 37.58 16.81
N LEU A 46 40.00 37.98 16.18
CA LEU A 46 40.99 37.07 15.59
C LEU A 46 42.36 37.02 16.30
N LYS A 47 42.49 37.54 17.54
CA LYS A 47 43.74 37.44 18.31
C LYS A 47 43.55 36.80 19.70
N ALA A 48 43.61 35.46 19.67
CA ALA A 48 44.12 34.47 20.63
C ALA A 48 44.02 34.65 22.17
N VAL A 49 43.66 33.55 22.84
CA VAL A 49 44.26 33.11 24.12
C VAL A 49 44.69 31.64 23.99
N GLU A 50 45.92 31.37 24.42
CA GLU A 50 46.69 30.12 24.28
C GLU A 50 46.24 28.97 25.21
N PRO A 51 46.51 27.70 24.86
CA PRO A 51 46.62 26.60 25.81
C PRO A 51 48.07 26.45 26.34
N VAL A 52 48.16 26.23 27.65
CA VAL A 52 49.39 25.96 28.41
C VAL A 52 49.86 24.50 28.23
N GLY A 53 51.12 24.30 27.78
CA GLY A 53 52.04 23.15 28.01
C GLY A 53 51.59 21.72 27.60
N SER A 54 52.38 20.82 26.99
CA SER A 54 53.83 20.63 26.97
C SER A 54 54.34 19.94 25.69
N THR A 55 55.33 20.57 25.05
CA THR A 55 56.57 20.06 24.42
C THR A 55 56.62 18.73 23.62
N GLY A 56 56.84 18.87 22.30
CA GLY A 56 57.55 17.91 21.45
C GLY A 56 57.59 18.32 19.97
N LYS A 57 58.72 18.87 19.47
CA LYS A 57 58.97 19.30 18.06
C LYS A 57 59.43 18.12 17.18
N PRO A 58 59.17 18.11 15.85
CA PRO A 58 60.15 18.66 14.86
C PRO A 58 59.48 19.35 13.64
N ALA A 59 59.91 20.54 13.20
CA ALA A 59 60.97 20.88 12.22
C ALA A 59 60.39 21.29 10.84
N ALA A 60 60.68 22.53 10.43
CA ALA A 60 60.23 23.17 9.18
C ALA A 60 61.32 23.16 8.10
N PRO A 61 60.95 23.27 6.81
CA PRO A 61 61.66 24.20 5.91
C PRO A 61 60.67 24.91 4.92
N PRO A 62 61.10 25.77 3.96
CA PRO A 62 60.91 27.24 4.04
C PRO A 62 60.15 27.78 2.78
N PRO A 63 60.08 29.09 2.48
CA PRO A 63 58.89 29.73 1.90
C PRO A 63 58.84 29.71 0.37
N GLY A 64 57.62 29.86 -0.15
CA GLY A 64 57.26 29.75 -1.58
C GLY A 64 57.77 30.87 -2.50
N PRO A 65 57.22 30.91 -3.73
CA PRO A 65 56.67 32.16 -4.20
C PRO A 65 55.29 32.03 -4.88
N THR A 66 54.67 33.20 -4.94
CA THR A 66 53.32 33.60 -5.34
C THR A 66 52.89 33.25 -6.77
N SER A 67 51.58 33.10 -6.89
CA SER A 67 50.73 32.90 -8.08
C SER A 67 50.88 33.96 -9.18
N GLY A 68 50.93 33.50 -10.44
CA GLY A 68 50.61 34.27 -11.64
C GLY A 68 49.37 33.69 -12.37
N PRO A 69 48.71 34.46 -13.26
CA PRO A 69 47.36 34.18 -13.76
C PRO A 69 47.30 33.21 -14.94
N ILE A 70 46.12 32.61 -15.12
CA ILE A 70 45.78 31.42 -15.92
C ILE A 70 45.72 31.63 -17.45
N ASP A 71 46.13 32.77 -18.00
CA ASP A 71 45.92 33.07 -19.44
C ASP A 71 47.05 32.60 -20.39
N GLY A 72 47.96 31.73 -19.93
CA GLY A 72 49.14 31.31 -20.70
C GLY A 72 49.17 29.86 -21.20
N PHE A 73 48.17 29.02 -20.91
CA PHE A 73 48.34 27.56 -21.03
C PHE A 73 47.91 26.93 -22.37
N PHE A 74 47.45 27.70 -23.35
CA PHE A 74 47.16 27.19 -24.69
C PHE A 74 47.87 27.99 -25.76
N LYS A 75 49.14 27.68 -25.99
CA LYS A 75 49.81 27.84 -27.28
C LYS A 75 51.02 26.90 -27.36
N ASP A 76 51.09 26.20 -28.49
CA ASP A 76 52.25 25.51 -29.04
C ASP A 76 52.60 24.12 -28.48
N ALA A 77 52.02 23.08 -29.10
CA ALA A 77 52.80 21.97 -29.68
C ALA A 77 51.92 21.20 -30.67
N GLY A 78 52.26 21.29 -31.95
CA GLY A 78 51.61 20.59 -33.06
C GLY A 78 52.27 19.25 -33.42
N GLU A 79 51.59 18.59 -34.36
CA GLU A 79 52.06 17.64 -35.39
C GLU A 79 52.86 16.39 -34.96
N ASP A 80 52.23 15.21 -35.03
CA ASP A 80 52.51 14.21 -36.09
C ASP A 80 51.56 13.00 -36.04
N VAL A 81 51.48 12.28 -37.16
CA VAL A 81 50.30 11.59 -37.71
C VAL A 81 50.34 10.05 -37.60
N ASP A 82 49.15 9.46 -37.32
CA ASP A 82 48.53 8.20 -37.80
C ASP A 82 49.11 6.79 -37.49
N THR A 83 48.24 5.90 -36.97
CA THR A 83 47.69 4.76 -37.75
C THR A 83 46.68 3.93 -36.95
N ARG A 84 45.44 3.90 -37.47
CA ARG A 84 44.43 2.80 -37.43
C ARG A 84 43.22 2.93 -36.48
N ASN A 85 42.20 3.59 -37.03
CA ASN A 85 40.76 3.34 -36.87
C ASN A 85 40.39 2.01 -37.59
N PRO A 86 39.33 1.29 -37.19
CA PRO A 86 38.03 1.56 -37.82
C PRO A 86 36.85 1.45 -36.84
N LEU A 87 35.95 2.43 -36.84
CA LEU A 87 34.55 2.28 -37.26
C LEU A 87 33.82 3.62 -37.04
N ASP A 88 33.65 4.32 -38.15
CA ASP A 88 32.93 5.57 -38.33
C ASP A 88 31.45 5.25 -38.63
N PHE A 89 30.54 5.72 -37.76
CA PHE A 89 29.10 5.46 -37.85
C PHE A 89 28.35 6.53 -38.67
N ASP A 90 29.06 7.48 -39.29
CA ASP A 90 28.47 8.48 -40.19
C ASP A 90 28.43 8.03 -41.67
N SER A 91 28.87 6.79 -41.95
CA SER A 91 28.81 6.16 -43.28
C SER A 91 27.45 5.52 -43.63
N PHE A 92 26.45 5.48 -42.75
CA PHE A 92 25.18 4.80 -43.05
C PHE A 92 24.06 5.74 -43.53
N LEU A 93 24.21 7.06 -43.41
CA LEU A 93 23.08 8.00 -43.54
C LEU A 93 23.33 9.21 -44.45
N ARG A 94 23.83 9.00 -45.68
CA ARG A 94 23.31 9.66 -46.91
C ARG A 94 24.11 9.33 -48.19
N GLY A 95 23.44 8.68 -49.15
CA GLY A 95 23.90 8.50 -50.52
C GLY A 95 22.75 8.42 -51.53
N ALA A 96 22.37 9.60 -52.05
CA ALA A 96 21.71 9.87 -53.34
C ALA A 96 20.24 9.41 -53.59
N ALA A 97 19.36 10.41 -53.62
CA ALA A 97 18.11 10.39 -54.37
C ALA A 97 18.36 10.59 -55.88
N LYS A 98 17.75 9.75 -56.73
CA LYS A 98 17.24 10.11 -58.07
C LYS A 98 16.02 9.24 -58.39
N SER A 99 14.86 9.89 -58.58
CA SER A 99 13.67 9.31 -59.22
C SER A 99 13.93 9.13 -60.74
N PRO A 100 13.25 8.21 -61.48
CA PRO A 100 11.84 8.43 -61.79
C PRO A 100 10.95 7.18 -62.07
N LYS A 101 9.64 7.47 -62.15
CA LYS A 101 8.51 6.76 -62.77
C LYS A 101 7.71 5.74 -61.94
N GLN A 102 6.47 6.14 -61.66
CA GLN A 102 5.35 5.30 -61.26
C GLN A 102 5.05 4.21 -62.31
N PRO A 103 4.52 3.06 -61.86
CA PRO A 103 3.29 2.55 -62.42
C PRO A 103 2.21 2.25 -61.35
N LYS A 104 1.02 2.75 -61.69
CA LYS A 104 -0.36 2.37 -61.34
C LYS A 104 -0.65 1.40 -60.18
N LYS A 105 -1.58 1.86 -59.33
CA LYS A 105 -2.35 1.14 -58.30
C LYS A 105 -2.84 -0.25 -58.73
N ALA A 106 -2.65 -1.23 -57.84
CA ALA A 106 -3.51 -2.39 -57.66
C ALA A 106 -4.19 -2.31 -56.27
N PRO A 107 -5.41 -2.83 -56.08
CA PRO A 107 -6.11 -2.75 -54.80
C PRO A 107 -5.45 -3.66 -53.75
N PRO A 108 -5.52 -3.34 -52.45
CA PRO A 108 -5.00 -4.23 -51.43
C PRO A 108 -5.91 -5.46 -51.35
N VAL A 109 -5.38 -6.60 -51.78
CA VAL A 109 -5.92 -7.93 -51.52
C VAL A 109 -5.70 -8.22 -50.04
N ALA A 110 -6.77 -8.61 -49.32
CA ALA A 110 -6.66 -9.04 -47.93
C ALA A 110 -5.65 -10.20 -47.82
N ALA A 111 -4.61 -10.01 -47.00
CA ALA A 111 -3.60 -11.03 -46.78
C ALA A 111 -4.24 -12.23 -46.05
N VAL A 112 -4.28 -13.37 -46.73
CA VAL A 112 -4.55 -14.67 -46.11
C VAL A 112 -3.28 -15.03 -45.33
N GLU A 113 -3.35 -15.15 -44.01
CA GLU A 113 -2.24 -15.73 -43.22
C GLU A 113 -1.95 -17.13 -43.78
N ALA A 114 -0.74 -17.34 -44.30
CA ALA A 114 -0.29 -18.66 -44.71
C ALA A 114 -0.26 -19.59 -43.49
N GLY A 115 -0.89 -20.76 -43.60
CA GLY A 115 -0.85 -21.79 -42.55
C GLY A 115 0.54 -22.39 -42.37
N PRO A 116 0.73 -23.30 -41.39
CA PRO A 116 2.03 -23.94 -41.18
C PRO A 116 2.46 -24.72 -42.42
N THR A 117 3.76 -24.74 -42.72
CA THR A 117 4.31 -25.66 -43.72
C THR A 117 4.57 -27.03 -43.07
N PRO A 118 4.63 -28.13 -43.86
CA PRO A 118 4.93 -29.46 -43.33
C PRO A 118 6.24 -29.56 -42.53
N ASP A 119 7.20 -28.66 -42.81
CA ASP A 119 8.52 -28.62 -42.18
C ASP A 119 8.55 -27.83 -40.85
N MET A 120 7.46 -27.11 -40.52
CA MET A 120 7.37 -26.36 -39.25
C MET A 120 7.14 -27.29 -38.06
N ARG A 121 7.62 -26.86 -36.89
CA ARG A 121 7.53 -27.61 -35.63
C ARG A 121 6.39 -27.07 -34.75
N PRO A 122 5.39 -27.88 -34.36
CA PRO A 122 4.27 -27.43 -33.53
C PRO A 122 4.71 -27.18 -32.08
N VAL A 123 4.21 -26.08 -31.49
CA VAL A 123 4.36 -25.75 -30.07
C VAL A 123 2.98 -25.37 -29.51
N LEU A 124 2.46 -26.08 -28.51
CA LEU A 124 1.17 -25.75 -27.91
C LEU A 124 1.34 -24.61 -26.90
N VAL A 125 0.51 -23.58 -26.98
CA VAL A 125 0.46 -22.46 -26.04
C VAL A 125 -0.96 -22.35 -25.50
N LEU A 126 -1.15 -22.63 -24.21
CA LEU A 126 -2.42 -22.59 -23.51
C LEU A 126 -2.51 -21.36 -22.62
N TYR A 127 -3.70 -20.78 -22.46
CA TYR A 127 -3.93 -19.76 -21.44
C TYR A 127 -5.23 -19.95 -20.69
N GLY A 128 -5.19 -19.67 -19.38
CA GLY A 128 -6.35 -19.49 -18.51
C GLY A 128 -6.31 -18.08 -17.96
N THR A 129 -7.34 -17.27 -18.22
CA THR A 129 -7.28 -15.85 -17.86
C THR A 129 -8.61 -15.37 -17.33
N GLU A 130 -8.57 -14.61 -16.24
CA GLU A 130 -9.75 -13.89 -15.77
C GLU A 130 -9.82 -12.52 -16.44
N PHE A 131 -8.75 -11.71 -16.39
CA PHE A 131 -8.76 -10.31 -16.86
C PHE A 131 -7.98 -10.06 -18.16
N GLY A 132 -7.56 -11.11 -18.87
CA GLY A 132 -6.94 -11.01 -20.20
C GLY A 132 -5.41 -10.97 -20.20
N PHE A 133 -4.76 -10.72 -19.07
CA PHE A 133 -3.30 -10.58 -19.03
C PHE A 133 -2.56 -11.88 -19.39
N SER A 134 -3.02 -13.04 -18.92
CA SER A 134 -2.45 -14.35 -19.32
C SER A 134 -2.53 -14.60 -20.84
N LYS A 135 -3.58 -14.08 -21.49
CA LYS A 135 -3.72 -14.15 -22.95
C LYS A 135 -2.71 -13.25 -23.66
N GLU A 136 -2.48 -12.04 -23.14
CA GLU A 136 -1.48 -11.10 -23.68
C GLU A 136 -0.07 -11.72 -23.66
N ILE A 137 0.29 -12.41 -22.57
CA ILE A 137 1.55 -13.17 -22.46
C ILE A 137 1.63 -14.27 -23.51
N ALA A 138 0.57 -15.06 -23.64
CA ALA A 138 0.52 -16.17 -24.60
C ALA A 138 0.63 -15.68 -26.06
N GLU A 139 -0.02 -14.57 -26.41
CA GLU A 139 0.05 -13.95 -27.75
C GLU A 139 1.45 -13.37 -28.04
N LYS A 140 2.10 -12.78 -27.04
CA LYS A 140 3.49 -12.31 -27.15
C LYS A 140 4.44 -13.49 -27.42
N LEU A 141 4.28 -14.60 -26.69
CA LEU A 141 5.05 -15.83 -26.93
C LEU A 141 4.85 -16.36 -28.35
N CYS A 142 3.60 -16.44 -28.81
CA CYS A 142 3.29 -16.88 -30.17
C CYS A 142 3.99 -16.01 -31.22
N SER A 143 4.00 -14.69 -31.02
CA SER A 143 4.65 -13.75 -31.95
C SER A 143 6.17 -13.96 -32.00
N MET A 144 6.81 -14.17 -30.83
CA MET A 144 8.23 -14.45 -30.75
C MET A 144 8.62 -15.79 -31.40
N LEU A 145 7.82 -16.85 -31.19
CA LEU A 145 8.07 -18.16 -31.81
C LEU A 145 7.89 -18.13 -33.34
N LYS A 146 6.86 -17.44 -33.85
CA LYS A 146 6.66 -17.25 -35.30
C LYS A 146 7.83 -16.50 -35.95
N ALA A 147 8.41 -15.52 -35.27
CA ALA A 147 9.53 -14.73 -35.79
C ALA A 147 10.81 -15.56 -36.07
N LEU A 148 10.95 -16.75 -35.46
CA LEU A 148 12.05 -17.68 -35.73
C LEU A 148 11.91 -18.43 -37.07
N GLY A 149 10.72 -18.41 -37.70
CA GLY A 149 10.45 -19.01 -39.01
C GLY A 149 10.36 -20.54 -39.06
N SER A 150 10.87 -21.26 -38.05
CA SER A 150 10.89 -22.74 -37.99
C SER A 150 9.82 -23.37 -37.10
N TYR A 151 9.10 -22.56 -36.32
CA TYR A 151 8.14 -23.00 -35.31
C TYR A 151 6.75 -22.47 -35.63
N TRP A 152 5.74 -23.25 -35.27
CA TRP A 152 4.34 -22.84 -35.38
C TRP A 152 3.64 -22.98 -34.03
N PRO A 153 3.37 -21.87 -33.33
CA PRO A 153 2.67 -21.91 -32.06
C PRO A 153 1.15 -22.10 -32.28
N GLN A 154 0.57 -23.06 -31.56
CA GLN A 154 -0.86 -23.35 -31.50
C GLN A 154 -1.43 -22.71 -30.24
N LEU A 155 -2.05 -21.55 -30.38
CA LEU A 155 -2.67 -20.83 -29.26
C LEU A 155 -4.06 -21.40 -28.96
N GLU A 156 -4.25 -21.92 -27.74
CA GLU A 156 -5.49 -22.54 -27.26
C GLU A 156 -5.93 -21.91 -25.92
N ASN A 157 -7.24 -21.71 -25.75
CA ASN A 157 -7.82 -21.25 -24.48
C ASN A 157 -8.25 -22.47 -23.66
N MET A 158 -7.81 -22.57 -22.41
CA MET A 158 -8.17 -23.66 -21.50
C MET A 158 -9.70 -23.81 -21.35
N ALA A 159 -10.45 -22.71 -21.41
CA ALA A 159 -11.91 -22.71 -21.35
C ALA A 159 -12.61 -23.47 -22.49
N ASN A 160 -11.92 -23.68 -23.62
CA ASN A 160 -12.48 -24.43 -24.75
C ASN A 160 -12.36 -25.95 -24.59
N HIS A 161 -11.68 -26.43 -23.54
CA HIS A 161 -11.37 -27.83 -23.31
C HIS A 161 -11.77 -28.29 -21.89
N PRO A 162 -13.02 -28.10 -21.46
CA PRO A 162 -13.44 -28.41 -20.07
C PRO A 162 -13.26 -29.89 -19.68
N GLU A 163 -13.31 -30.80 -20.65
CA GLU A 163 -13.05 -32.23 -20.47
C GLU A 163 -11.56 -32.60 -20.33
N GLY A 164 -10.66 -31.64 -20.52
CA GLY A 164 -9.21 -31.86 -20.63
C GLY A 164 -8.72 -31.76 -22.08
N TYR A 165 -7.40 -31.75 -22.27
CA TYR A 165 -6.75 -31.63 -23.58
C TYR A 165 -5.97 -32.91 -23.92
N ASP A 166 -6.02 -33.35 -25.17
CA ASP A 166 -5.25 -34.51 -25.65
C ASP A 166 -3.80 -34.12 -25.97
N PHE A 167 -2.87 -34.50 -25.09
CA PHE A 167 -1.44 -34.23 -25.23
C PHE A 167 -0.68 -35.31 -26.02
N THR A 168 -1.34 -36.32 -26.60
CA THR A 168 -0.67 -37.50 -27.19
C THR A 168 0.35 -37.14 -28.29
N HIS A 169 0.07 -36.12 -29.10
CA HIS A 169 0.96 -35.66 -30.19
C HIS A 169 1.70 -34.36 -29.84
N THR A 170 1.60 -33.90 -28.59
CA THR A 170 2.21 -32.64 -28.14
C THR A 170 3.62 -32.92 -27.62
N GLN A 171 4.60 -32.27 -28.24
CA GLN A 171 6.00 -32.33 -27.79
C GLN A 171 6.30 -31.26 -26.73
N VAL A 172 5.71 -30.07 -26.88
CA VAL A 172 5.89 -28.92 -25.98
C VAL A 172 4.55 -28.25 -25.71
N ALA A 173 4.23 -28.00 -24.43
CA ALA A 173 3.07 -27.21 -23.99
C ALA A 173 3.49 -26.07 -23.05
N VAL A 174 3.22 -24.83 -23.41
CA VAL A 174 3.47 -23.66 -22.57
C VAL A 174 2.14 -23.12 -22.06
N MET A 175 2.00 -22.85 -20.77
CA MET A 175 0.75 -22.40 -20.16
C MET A 175 0.90 -21.03 -19.49
N ALA A 176 -0.03 -20.11 -19.68
CA ALA A 176 -0.13 -18.87 -18.90
C ALA A 176 -1.47 -18.83 -18.16
N CYS A 177 -1.48 -18.90 -16.81
CA CYS A 177 -2.72 -19.02 -16.04
C CYS A 177 -2.83 -18.06 -14.86
N SER A 178 -3.93 -17.29 -14.78
CA SER A 178 -4.20 -16.40 -13.64
C SER A 178 -4.86 -17.12 -12.47
N THR A 179 -4.80 -16.54 -11.29
CA THR A 179 -5.46 -17.04 -10.06
C THR A 179 -6.60 -16.10 -9.65
N GLN A 180 -7.66 -16.63 -9.04
CA GLN A 180 -8.85 -15.88 -8.58
C GLN A 180 -9.16 -16.17 -7.10
N GLY A 181 -9.78 -15.20 -6.41
CA GLY A 181 -10.32 -15.37 -5.06
C GLY A 181 -9.32 -15.99 -4.08
N ASP A 182 -9.77 -17.00 -3.33
CA ASP A 182 -8.94 -17.84 -2.45
C ASP A 182 -8.07 -18.86 -3.20
N GLY A 183 -7.44 -18.43 -4.28
CA GLY A 183 -6.43 -19.22 -4.97
C GLY A 183 -7.00 -20.22 -5.97
N VAL A 184 -8.24 -20.03 -6.41
CA VAL A 184 -8.91 -20.90 -7.36
C VAL A 184 -8.52 -20.54 -8.81
N PRO A 185 -8.69 -21.45 -9.78
CA PRO A 185 -8.48 -21.14 -11.19
C PRO A 185 -9.39 -20.03 -11.73
N PRO A 186 -9.06 -19.44 -12.90
CA PRO A 186 -9.97 -18.54 -13.60
C PRO A 186 -11.28 -19.25 -13.89
N THR A 187 -12.39 -18.54 -13.76
CA THR A 187 -13.72 -19.16 -13.69
C THR A 187 -14.03 -20.04 -14.90
N GLU A 188 -13.67 -19.59 -16.11
CA GLU A 188 -13.90 -20.37 -17.33
C GLU A 188 -12.88 -21.51 -17.54
N ALA A 189 -11.70 -21.43 -16.94
CA ALA A 189 -10.66 -22.45 -17.03
C ALA A 189 -10.73 -23.48 -15.88
N ARG A 190 -11.66 -23.29 -14.92
CA ARG A 190 -11.73 -24.08 -13.68
C ARG A 190 -11.87 -25.57 -13.92
N GLU A 191 -12.79 -26.00 -14.79
CA GLU A 191 -12.99 -27.42 -15.10
C GLU A 191 -11.73 -28.07 -15.70
N PHE A 192 -11.04 -27.38 -16.62
CA PHE A 192 -9.79 -27.84 -17.22
C PHE A 192 -8.68 -27.98 -16.17
N CYS A 193 -8.48 -26.95 -15.35
CA CYS A 193 -7.47 -26.92 -14.30
C CYS A 193 -7.73 -28.01 -13.25
N GLU A 194 -8.95 -28.10 -12.72
CA GLU A 194 -9.33 -29.12 -11.73
C GLU A 194 -9.24 -30.53 -12.31
N GLY A 195 -9.53 -30.73 -13.60
CA GLY A 195 -9.31 -32.00 -14.29
C GLY A 195 -7.84 -32.43 -14.30
N LEU A 196 -6.92 -31.50 -14.57
CA LEU A 196 -5.48 -31.73 -14.46
C LEU A 196 -5.05 -31.99 -13.02
N PHE A 197 -5.54 -31.22 -12.05
CA PHE A 197 -5.22 -31.40 -10.63
C PHE A 197 -5.67 -32.78 -10.12
N ALA A 198 -6.80 -33.28 -10.62
CA ALA A 198 -7.34 -34.60 -10.32
C ALA A 198 -6.65 -35.74 -11.10
N GLY A 199 -5.61 -35.46 -11.89
CA GLY A 199 -4.83 -36.48 -12.61
C GLY A 199 -5.52 -37.06 -13.85
N LYS A 200 -6.55 -36.41 -14.40
CA LYS A 200 -7.31 -36.93 -15.55
C LYS A 200 -6.51 -37.01 -16.86
N ALA A 201 -5.37 -36.32 -16.95
CA ALA A 201 -4.52 -36.32 -18.14
C ALA A 201 -3.67 -37.60 -18.32
N GLY A 202 -3.60 -38.48 -17.32
CA GLY A 202 -2.79 -39.69 -17.38
C GLY A 202 -1.28 -39.40 -17.39
N SER A 203 -0.48 -40.30 -18.00
CA SER A 203 0.96 -40.13 -18.11
C SER A 203 1.34 -39.20 -19.26
N LEU A 204 2.19 -38.22 -18.97
CA LEU A 204 2.69 -37.19 -19.89
C LEU A 204 4.22 -37.22 -20.01
N ALA A 205 4.84 -38.38 -19.82
CA ALA A 205 6.31 -38.54 -19.81
C ALA A 205 7.03 -38.08 -21.09
N HIS A 206 6.31 -38.02 -22.21
CA HIS A 206 6.82 -37.54 -23.50
C HIS A 206 6.75 -36.01 -23.67
N LEU A 207 6.01 -35.32 -22.82
CA LEU A 207 5.71 -33.89 -22.95
C LEU A 207 6.77 -33.05 -22.23
N LYS A 208 7.21 -31.96 -22.88
CA LYS A 208 7.92 -30.87 -22.21
C LYS A 208 6.98 -29.70 -21.94
N PHE A 209 7.11 -29.01 -20.82
CA PHE A 209 6.19 -27.93 -20.48
C PHE A 209 6.84 -26.73 -19.77
N ALA A 210 6.18 -25.57 -19.81
CA ALA A 210 6.53 -24.41 -19.00
C ALA A 210 5.24 -23.70 -18.56
N VAL A 211 5.24 -23.07 -17.37
CA VAL A 211 4.06 -22.36 -16.84
C VAL A 211 4.44 -20.94 -16.45
N CYS A 212 3.64 -19.96 -16.86
CA CYS A 212 3.62 -18.60 -16.34
C CYS A 212 2.39 -18.48 -15.44
N ALA A 213 2.62 -18.40 -14.13
CA ALA A 213 1.59 -18.26 -13.13
C ALA A 213 1.35 -16.77 -12.84
N LEU A 214 0.09 -16.34 -12.86
CA LEU A 214 -0.27 -14.95 -12.61
C LEU A 214 -1.15 -14.84 -11.36
N GLY A 215 -0.85 -13.88 -10.51
CA GLY A 215 -1.58 -13.64 -9.27
C GLY A 215 -1.39 -12.20 -8.77
N ASP A 216 -1.95 -11.92 -7.59
CA ASP A 216 -1.76 -10.65 -6.90
C ASP A 216 -1.26 -10.95 -5.48
N LYS A 217 -0.10 -10.41 -5.10
CA LYS A 217 0.50 -10.63 -3.78
C LYS A 217 -0.36 -10.09 -2.61
N SER A 218 -1.40 -9.29 -2.89
CA SER A 218 -2.38 -8.85 -1.87
C SER A 218 -3.43 -9.90 -1.49
N TYR A 219 -3.48 -11.03 -2.20
CA TYR A 219 -4.39 -12.15 -1.95
C TYR A 219 -3.63 -13.27 -1.23
N THR A 220 -4.30 -13.95 -0.28
CA THR A 220 -3.71 -14.99 0.57
C THR A 220 -3.07 -16.13 -0.24
N HIS A 221 -3.64 -16.43 -1.41
CA HIS A 221 -3.19 -17.51 -2.29
C HIS A 221 -2.65 -16.98 -3.62
N PHE A 222 -1.56 -16.20 -3.58
CA PHE A 222 -0.81 -15.72 -4.76
C PHE A 222 -0.53 -16.88 -5.73
N CYS A 223 -0.60 -16.68 -7.06
CA CYS A 223 -0.34 -17.67 -8.15
C CYS A 223 -0.81 -19.15 -7.99
N ARG A 224 -1.67 -19.49 -7.02
CA ARG A 224 -1.98 -20.88 -6.61
C ARG A 224 -2.46 -21.76 -7.77
N CYS A 225 -3.25 -21.22 -8.70
CA CYS A 225 -3.68 -22.00 -9.86
C CYS A 225 -2.51 -22.40 -10.77
N GLY A 226 -1.60 -21.46 -11.07
CA GLY A 226 -0.41 -21.73 -11.88
C GLY A 226 0.53 -22.74 -11.22
N LYS A 227 0.71 -22.63 -9.89
CA LYS A 227 1.43 -23.64 -9.08
C LYS A 227 0.87 -25.04 -9.23
N LEU A 228 -0.45 -25.16 -9.09
CA LEU A 228 -1.13 -26.44 -9.14
C LEU A 228 -1.08 -27.05 -10.55
N LEU A 229 -1.19 -26.24 -11.61
CA LEU A 229 -1.05 -26.71 -13.00
C LEU A 229 0.33 -27.28 -13.25
N ASP A 230 1.33 -26.54 -12.81
CA ASP A 230 2.73 -26.87 -12.97
C ASP A 230 3.13 -28.12 -12.15
N ALA A 231 2.61 -28.26 -10.93
CA ALA A 231 2.76 -29.46 -10.11
C ALA A 231 2.02 -30.68 -10.70
N ALA A 232 0.82 -30.48 -11.24
CA ALA A 232 0.04 -31.55 -11.87
C ALA A 232 0.73 -32.11 -13.12
N LEU A 233 1.28 -31.25 -13.98
CA LEU A 233 2.03 -31.67 -15.18
C LEU A 233 3.30 -32.44 -14.80
N ALA A 234 4.05 -31.97 -13.81
CA ALA A 234 5.22 -32.68 -13.30
C ALA A 234 4.85 -34.04 -12.69
N SER A 235 3.76 -34.10 -11.91
CA SER A 235 3.28 -35.35 -11.29
C SER A 235 2.78 -36.36 -12.33
N ALA A 236 2.29 -35.90 -13.48
CA ALA A 236 1.95 -36.72 -14.64
C ALA A 236 3.21 -37.21 -15.42
N GLY A 237 4.41 -36.78 -15.05
CA GLY A 237 5.68 -37.21 -15.65
C GLY A 237 6.24 -36.28 -16.73
N ALA A 238 5.56 -35.16 -17.04
CA ALA A 238 6.06 -34.19 -18.01
C ALA A 238 7.35 -33.52 -17.52
N GLN A 239 8.24 -33.15 -18.44
CA GLN A 239 9.52 -32.52 -18.12
C GLN A 239 9.44 -31.00 -18.24
N ARG A 240 9.89 -30.25 -17.24
CA ARG A 240 9.97 -28.78 -17.33
C ARG A 240 11.00 -28.37 -18.39
N LEU A 241 10.58 -27.44 -19.24
CA LEU A 241 11.42 -26.83 -20.27
C LEU A 241 12.16 -25.60 -19.72
N VAL A 242 11.45 -24.78 -18.95
CA VAL A 242 11.94 -23.63 -18.18
C VAL A 242 11.21 -23.66 -16.85
N ASP A 243 11.83 -23.12 -15.80
CA ASP A 243 11.14 -22.93 -14.53
C ASP A 243 9.90 -22.06 -14.69
N ARG A 244 8.92 -22.30 -13.81
CA ARG A 244 7.68 -21.54 -13.81
C ARG A 244 7.97 -20.12 -13.33
N ALA A 245 7.40 -19.13 -14.03
CA ALA A 245 7.49 -17.73 -13.64
C ALA A 245 6.25 -17.26 -12.90
N ASP A 246 6.48 -16.35 -11.97
CA ASP A 246 5.50 -15.90 -11.01
C ASP A 246 5.26 -14.41 -11.04
N VAL A 247 4.12 -14.07 -11.63
CA VAL A 247 3.86 -12.72 -12.06
C VAL A 247 2.90 -12.06 -11.08
N ASN A 248 3.41 -11.08 -10.34
CA ASN A 248 2.61 -10.20 -9.49
C ASN A 248 1.96 -9.10 -10.33
N LYS A 249 0.63 -9.15 -10.46
CA LYS A 249 -0.16 -8.20 -11.27
C LYS A 249 0.32 -8.19 -12.73
N GLU A 250 0.81 -7.05 -13.24
CA GLU A 250 1.29 -6.87 -14.62
C GLU A 250 2.82 -6.60 -14.66
N ASP A 251 3.61 -7.46 -14.02
CA ASP A 251 5.08 -7.34 -13.99
C ASP A 251 5.73 -7.80 -15.31
N TRP A 252 5.74 -6.90 -16.29
CA TRP A 252 6.31 -7.14 -17.62
C TRP A 252 7.81 -7.50 -17.63
N PRO A 253 8.68 -6.89 -16.81
CA PRO A 253 10.08 -7.35 -16.71
C PRO A 253 10.24 -8.85 -16.43
N VAL A 254 9.48 -9.39 -15.47
CA VAL A 254 9.49 -10.84 -15.15
C VAL A 254 8.97 -11.66 -16.34
N VAL A 255 7.85 -11.22 -16.92
CA VAL A 255 7.25 -11.86 -18.10
C VAL A 255 8.21 -11.89 -19.29
N ASP A 256 8.88 -10.78 -19.59
CA ASP A 256 9.73 -10.64 -20.78
C ASP A 256 10.99 -11.48 -20.67
N SER A 257 11.56 -11.59 -19.47
CA SER A 257 12.65 -12.52 -19.19
C SER A 257 12.22 -13.96 -19.45
N TRP A 258 11.11 -14.38 -18.84
CA TRP A 258 10.60 -15.76 -18.97
C TRP A 258 10.23 -16.12 -20.41
N LEU A 259 9.61 -15.19 -21.16
CA LEU A 259 9.32 -15.37 -22.58
C LEU A 259 10.60 -15.57 -23.40
N GLY A 260 11.66 -14.81 -23.12
CA GLY A 260 12.97 -14.98 -23.74
C GLY A 260 13.55 -16.37 -23.51
N ASP A 261 13.49 -16.85 -22.26
CA ASP A 261 14.00 -18.17 -21.87
C ASP A 261 13.23 -19.30 -22.53
N VAL A 262 11.89 -19.22 -22.55
CA VAL A 262 11.05 -20.21 -23.23
C VAL A 262 11.38 -20.28 -24.72
N VAL A 263 11.54 -19.13 -25.39
CA VAL A 263 11.88 -19.08 -26.83
C VAL A 263 13.26 -19.67 -27.09
N ALA A 264 14.24 -19.37 -26.25
CA ALA A 264 15.58 -19.95 -26.34
C ALA A 264 15.57 -21.48 -26.13
N ALA A 265 14.85 -21.95 -25.12
CA ALA A 265 14.74 -23.37 -24.79
C ALA A 265 14.03 -24.17 -25.89
N VAL A 266 12.91 -23.65 -26.42
CA VAL A 266 12.22 -24.25 -27.57
C VAL A 266 13.15 -24.30 -28.78
N SER A 267 13.92 -23.23 -29.04
CA SER A 267 14.87 -23.17 -30.15
C SER A 267 15.98 -24.22 -30.07
N GLY A 268 16.37 -24.61 -28.85
CA GLY A 268 17.39 -25.63 -28.59
C GLY A 268 16.88 -27.08 -28.68
N LEU A 269 15.56 -27.31 -28.81
CA LEU A 269 15.00 -28.65 -28.91
C LEU A 269 14.97 -29.14 -30.37
N ALA A 270 15.36 -30.40 -30.57
CA ALA A 270 15.14 -31.12 -31.82
C ALA A 270 13.68 -31.61 -31.91
N LEU A 271 12.72 -30.68 -32.04
CA LEU A 271 11.31 -31.03 -32.21
C LEU A 271 11.05 -31.60 -33.60
N LYS A 272 10.20 -32.63 -33.65
CA LYS A 272 9.69 -33.19 -34.91
C LYS A 272 8.80 -32.19 -35.63
N SER A 273 8.90 -32.13 -36.95
CA SER A 273 8.02 -31.32 -37.80
C SER A 273 6.60 -31.92 -37.89
N TYR A 274 5.66 -31.17 -38.45
CA TYR A 274 4.31 -31.68 -38.79
C TYR A 274 4.40 -32.96 -39.65
N ALA A 275 5.28 -32.99 -40.66
CA ALA A 275 5.48 -34.15 -41.52
C ALA A 275 5.97 -35.39 -40.74
N GLU A 276 6.93 -35.22 -39.83
CA GLU A 276 7.51 -36.31 -39.03
C GLU A 276 6.56 -36.86 -37.97
N LEU A 277 5.62 -36.03 -37.49
CA LEU A 277 4.55 -36.46 -36.58
C LEU A 277 3.36 -37.11 -37.31
N GLY A 278 3.39 -37.20 -38.65
CA GLY A 278 2.25 -37.68 -39.43
C GLY A 278 1.03 -36.75 -39.36
N LEU A 279 1.24 -35.50 -38.94
CA LEU A 279 0.20 -34.48 -38.82
C LEU A 279 0.11 -33.73 -40.15
N VAL A 280 -1.08 -33.71 -40.77
CA VAL A 280 -1.28 -32.90 -41.97
C VAL A 280 -1.27 -31.43 -41.56
N ALA A 281 -0.37 -30.64 -42.15
CA ALA A 281 -0.38 -29.19 -42.06
C ALA A 281 -1.66 -28.67 -42.74
N LEU A 282 -2.77 -28.67 -42.01
CA LEU A 282 -4.03 -28.15 -42.51
C LEU A 282 -3.89 -26.62 -42.55
N PRO A 283 -4.00 -25.96 -43.72
CA PRO A 283 -4.25 -24.54 -43.72
C PRO A 283 -5.57 -24.34 -42.98
N ARG A 284 -5.59 -23.55 -41.90
CA ARG A 284 -6.84 -23.05 -41.33
C ARG A 284 -7.45 -22.13 -42.39
N LYS A 285 -8.20 -22.72 -43.34
CA LYS A 285 -9.25 -22.01 -44.03
C LYS A 285 -10.20 -21.54 -42.95
N ARG A 286 -10.26 -20.22 -42.73
CA ARG A 286 -11.50 -19.59 -42.31
C ARG A 286 -12.50 -19.74 -43.46
N THR A 287 -13.03 -20.94 -43.65
CA THR A 287 -14.19 -21.15 -44.50
C THR A 287 -15.39 -20.64 -43.74
N VAL A 288 -15.83 -19.45 -44.13
CA VAL A 288 -17.24 -19.08 -44.13
C VAL A 288 -17.97 -20.23 -44.82
N GLN A 289 -18.73 -21.02 -44.07
CA GLN A 289 -19.64 -22.02 -44.64
C GLN A 289 -21.06 -21.59 -44.32
N ALA A 290 -21.52 -20.60 -45.07
CA ALA A 290 -22.92 -20.44 -45.42
C ALA A 290 -22.98 -20.43 -46.95
N ALA A 291 -23.91 -21.22 -47.49
CA ALA A 291 -24.22 -21.45 -48.90
C ALA A 291 -23.28 -22.40 -49.68
N GLU A 292 -23.61 -23.69 -49.67
CA GLU A 292 -23.82 -24.49 -50.90
C GLU A 292 -24.48 -25.83 -50.54
N ARG A 293 -25.82 -25.83 -50.56
CA ARG A 293 -26.67 -27.03 -50.66
C ARG A 293 -27.60 -26.81 -51.85
N VAL A 294 -27.15 -27.10 -53.06
CA VAL A 294 -28.02 -27.49 -54.18
C VAL A 294 -27.24 -28.43 -55.10
N PHE A 295 -27.81 -29.61 -55.36
CA PHE A 295 -27.47 -30.56 -56.43
C PHE A 295 -26.14 -31.35 -56.34
N PHE A 296 -26.19 -32.57 -55.80
CA PHE A 296 -26.30 -33.78 -56.65
C PHE A 296 -26.70 -35.00 -55.81
N LEU A 297 -27.73 -35.68 -56.30
CA LEU A 297 -28.32 -36.92 -55.79
C LEU A 297 -27.49 -38.12 -56.27
N ALA A 298 -27.49 -39.18 -55.46
CA ALA A 298 -27.50 -40.61 -55.81
C ALA A 298 -26.24 -41.46 -55.53
N ALA A 299 -26.53 -42.62 -54.92
CA ALA A 299 -25.78 -43.87 -54.74
C ALA A 299 -24.64 -43.89 -53.69
N ALA A 300 -24.44 -44.92 -52.84
CA ALA A 300 -25.21 -46.09 -52.43
C ALA A 300 -24.44 -46.81 -51.29
N VAL A 301 -25.14 -47.21 -50.22
CA VAL A 301 -25.03 -48.51 -49.48
C VAL A 301 -23.70 -48.80 -48.72
N SER A 302 -23.60 -49.27 -47.47
CA SER A 302 -24.48 -49.71 -46.36
C SER A 302 -23.59 -50.02 -45.14
N GLY A 303 -24.03 -49.76 -43.90
CA GLY A 303 -23.42 -50.28 -42.66
C GLY A 303 -23.79 -49.47 -41.41
N PRO A 304 -24.12 -50.09 -40.26
CA PRO A 304 -24.77 -49.39 -39.15
C PRO A 304 -23.77 -48.55 -38.34
N ALA A 305 -24.04 -47.25 -38.25
CA ALA A 305 -23.25 -46.30 -37.48
C ALA A 305 -23.62 -46.34 -35.99
N ALA A 306 -22.63 -46.58 -35.14
CA ALA A 306 -22.63 -46.12 -33.76
C ALA A 306 -22.80 -44.59 -33.74
N ALA A 307 -23.63 -44.10 -32.82
CA ALA A 307 -23.98 -42.69 -32.70
C ALA A 307 -22.74 -41.82 -32.45
N ALA A 308 -22.24 -41.18 -33.51
CA ALA A 308 -21.31 -40.07 -33.40
C ALA A 308 -22.08 -38.83 -32.89
N LYS A 309 -21.71 -38.34 -31.70
CA LYS A 309 -22.19 -37.06 -31.17
C LYS A 309 -21.82 -35.95 -32.16
N GLY A 310 -22.82 -35.19 -32.62
CA GLY A 310 -22.61 -34.01 -33.45
C GLY A 310 -21.80 -32.92 -32.71
N PRO A 311 -21.24 -31.94 -33.43
CA PRO A 311 -20.44 -30.87 -32.82
C PRO A 311 -21.29 -30.09 -31.82
N GLN A 312 -20.86 -30.05 -30.55
CA GLN A 312 -21.51 -29.24 -29.52
C GLN A 312 -21.47 -27.76 -29.91
N ALA A 313 -22.61 -27.07 -29.77
CA ALA A 313 -22.65 -25.62 -29.87
C ALA A 313 -21.74 -25.01 -28.80
N LYS A 314 -20.83 -24.11 -29.19
CA LYS A 314 -19.92 -23.44 -28.25
C LYS A 314 -20.75 -22.72 -27.16
N LYS A 315 -20.33 -22.74 -25.89
CA LYS A 315 -21.05 -22.09 -24.76
C LYS A 315 -20.84 -20.57 -24.75
N TRP A 316 -21.76 -19.81 -24.16
CA TRP A 316 -21.62 -18.37 -23.89
C TRP A 316 -20.66 -18.15 -22.72
N GLY A 317 -19.89 -17.08 -22.78
CA GLY A 317 -18.87 -16.79 -21.77
C GLY A 317 -18.28 -15.40 -21.98
N ARG A 318 -17.21 -15.09 -21.26
CA ARG A 318 -16.48 -13.83 -21.34
C ARG A 318 -15.99 -13.54 -22.75
N SER A 319 -15.35 -14.52 -23.41
CA SER A 319 -14.82 -14.35 -24.78
C SER A 319 -15.90 -14.28 -25.86
N ARG A 320 -17.11 -14.79 -25.58
CA ARG A 320 -18.28 -14.73 -26.47
C ARG A 320 -19.52 -14.40 -25.64
N PRO A 321 -19.73 -13.12 -25.29
CA PRO A 321 -20.86 -12.68 -24.50
C PRO A 321 -22.13 -12.79 -25.33
N PHE A 322 -23.25 -12.96 -24.64
CA PHE A 322 -24.55 -12.88 -25.25
C PHE A 322 -25.00 -11.41 -25.30
N VAL A 323 -25.45 -10.94 -26.46
CA VAL A 323 -25.94 -9.56 -26.61
C VAL A 323 -27.40 -9.49 -26.15
N SER A 324 -27.55 -9.19 -24.87
CA SER A 324 -28.82 -9.09 -24.16
C SER A 324 -29.52 -7.74 -24.41
N THR A 325 -30.85 -7.73 -24.32
CA THR A 325 -31.67 -6.52 -24.44
C THR A 325 -32.08 -6.03 -23.05
N VAL A 326 -31.86 -4.75 -22.76
CA VAL A 326 -32.38 -4.08 -21.56
C VAL A 326 -33.89 -4.00 -21.66
N VAL A 327 -34.61 -4.57 -20.70
CA VAL A 327 -36.09 -4.55 -20.71
C VAL A 327 -36.70 -3.72 -19.59
N ALA A 328 -35.96 -3.50 -18.51
CA ALA A 328 -36.33 -2.56 -17.47
C ALA A 328 -35.10 -1.81 -16.95
N LEU A 329 -35.31 -0.54 -16.63
CA LEU A 329 -34.33 0.32 -15.99
C LEU A 329 -35.05 1.23 -15.00
N GLU A 330 -34.79 1.03 -13.71
CA GLU A 330 -35.53 1.69 -12.64
C GLU A 330 -34.59 2.32 -11.62
N GLY A 331 -34.85 3.57 -11.23
CA GLY A 331 -34.16 4.21 -10.12
C GLY A 331 -34.67 3.68 -8.78
N LEU A 332 -33.75 3.28 -7.90
CA LEU A 332 -34.05 2.78 -6.56
C LEU A 332 -33.86 3.84 -5.47
N CYS A 333 -33.42 5.04 -5.83
CA CYS A 333 -33.16 6.14 -4.90
C CYS A 333 -33.98 7.39 -5.25
N THR A 334 -34.27 8.20 -4.23
CA THR A 334 -34.74 9.58 -4.38
C THR A 334 -33.55 10.51 -4.39
N LEU A 335 -33.35 11.26 -5.49
CA LEU A 335 -32.27 12.23 -5.63
C LEU A 335 -32.77 13.63 -5.29
N SER A 336 -32.22 14.20 -4.22
CA SER A 336 -32.53 15.53 -3.69
C SER A 336 -31.38 16.54 -3.89
N GLY A 337 -30.17 16.07 -4.18
CA GLY A 337 -29.02 16.91 -4.50
C GLY A 337 -27.89 16.16 -5.23
N PRO A 338 -26.83 16.88 -5.65
CA PRO A 338 -25.72 16.31 -6.42
C PRO A 338 -24.82 15.33 -5.62
N GLU A 339 -24.94 15.31 -4.29
CA GLU A 339 -24.20 14.41 -3.37
C GLU A 339 -24.91 13.06 -3.16
N ASP A 340 -26.13 12.91 -3.69
CA ASP A 340 -26.91 11.70 -3.55
C ASP A 340 -26.42 10.62 -4.51
N LYS A 341 -26.30 9.39 -4.00
CA LYS A 341 -25.86 8.26 -4.81
C LYS A 341 -27.04 7.69 -5.58
N ASN A 342 -27.03 7.85 -6.89
CA ASN A 342 -27.99 7.18 -7.76
C ASN A 342 -27.72 5.67 -7.78
N THR A 343 -28.74 4.86 -7.50
CA THR A 343 -28.69 3.40 -7.62
C THR A 343 -29.85 2.95 -8.48
N ILE A 344 -29.57 2.06 -9.43
CA ILE A 344 -30.56 1.55 -10.37
C ILE A 344 -30.72 0.04 -10.26
N ARG A 345 -31.90 -0.44 -10.64
CA ARG A 345 -32.15 -1.83 -11.03
C ARG A 345 -32.20 -1.89 -12.54
N MET A 346 -31.47 -2.82 -13.13
CA MET A 346 -31.55 -3.12 -14.54
C MET A 346 -31.98 -4.57 -14.74
N GLU A 347 -32.91 -4.79 -15.66
CA GLU A 347 -33.32 -6.12 -16.11
C GLU A 347 -32.95 -6.35 -17.57
N LEU A 348 -32.48 -7.56 -17.85
CA LEU A 348 -31.87 -7.96 -19.11
C LEU A 348 -32.53 -9.23 -19.64
N ASP A 349 -32.81 -9.25 -20.95
CA ASP A 349 -33.35 -10.40 -21.69
C ASP A 349 -32.23 -11.34 -22.11
N LEU A 350 -32.22 -12.56 -21.59
CA LEU A 350 -31.35 -13.64 -22.03
C LEU A 350 -31.99 -14.48 -23.15
N GLY A 351 -33.27 -14.26 -23.51
CA GLY A 351 -33.98 -14.96 -24.59
C GLY A 351 -33.80 -16.48 -24.57
N ASP A 352 -33.72 -17.08 -25.76
CA ASP A 352 -33.45 -18.51 -25.96
C ASP A 352 -31.93 -18.85 -25.91
N SER A 353 -31.11 -18.00 -25.27
CA SER A 353 -29.64 -18.19 -25.24
C SER A 353 -29.22 -19.49 -24.59
N GLY A 354 -30.06 -20.09 -23.74
CA GLY A 354 -29.70 -21.23 -22.89
C GLY A 354 -28.79 -20.86 -21.72
N ILE A 355 -28.56 -19.57 -21.45
CA ILE A 355 -27.79 -19.10 -20.29
C ILE A 355 -28.61 -19.31 -19.02
N GLY A 356 -28.13 -20.18 -18.14
CA GLY A 356 -28.66 -20.36 -16.79
C GLY A 356 -27.76 -19.73 -15.73
N TYR A 357 -28.36 -19.15 -14.69
CA TYR A 357 -27.68 -18.66 -13.50
C TYR A 357 -28.32 -19.23 -12.23
N LEU A 358 -27.57 -19.21 -11.14
CA LEU A 358 -28.07 -19.53 -9.80
C LEU A 358 -27.96 -18.28 -8.91
N PRO A 359 -28.81 -18.16 -7.88
CA PRO A 359 -28.62 -17.14 -6.86
C PRO A 359 -27.20 -17.16 -6.30
N GLY A 360 -26.57 -15.99 -6.22
CA GLY A 360 -25.18 -15.80 -5.81
C GLY A 360 -24.17 -15.74 -6.97
N ASP A 361 -24.58 -16.08 -8.19
CA ASP A 361 -23.80 -15.76 -9.40
C ASP A 361 -23.68 -14.25 -9.63
N ALA A 362 -22.71 -13.85 -10.44
CA ALA A 362 -22.56 -12.48 -10.91
C ALA A 362 -22.81 -12.39 -12.42
N LEU A 363 -23.31 -11.25 -12.88
CA LEU A 363 -23.44 -10.93 -14.30
C LEU A 363 -22.27 -10.04 -14.70
N GLY A 364 -21.46 -10.51 -15.64
CA GLY A 364 -20.46 -9.69 -16.31
C GLY A 364 -21.09 -8.89 -17.44
N ILE A 365 -20.94 -7.58 -17.38
CA ILE A 365 -21.46 -6.64 -18.38
C ILE A 365 -20.30 -5.95 -19.06
N TYR A 366 -20.23 -6.02 -20.39
CA TYR A 366 -19.24 -5.31 -21.17
C TYR A 366 -19.64 -3.84 -21.33
N PRO A 367 -18.85 -2.90 -20.78
CA PRO A 367 -19.19 -1.49 -20.88
C PRO A 367 -18.66 -0.89 -22.19
N THR A 368 -19.16 0.30 -22.51
CA THR A 368 -18.57 1.19 -23.52
C THR A 368 -18.09 2.48 -22.83
N ASN A 369 -16.96 3.03 -23.24
CA ASN A 369 -16.52 4.35 -22.78
C ASN A 369 -17.52 5.43 -23.19
N ASP A 370 -17.52 6.54 -22.44
CA ASP A 370 -18.29 7.71 -22.80
C ASP A 370 -17.73 8.34 -24.09
N LEU A 371 -18.61 8.71 -25.02
CA LEU A 371 -18.20 9.22 -26.32
C LEU A 371 -17.43 10.53 -26.19
N LYS A 372 -17.74 11.36 -25.18
CA LYS A 372 -16.96 12.59 -24.92
C LYS A 372 -15.53 12.27 -24.51
N ALA A 373 -15.32 11.25 -23.67
CA ALA A 373 -13.98 10.80 -23.30
C ALA A 373 -13.21 10.23 -24.50
N VAL A 374 -13.90 9.55 -25.41
CA VAL A 374 -13.33 9.08 -26.68
C VAL A 374 -12.93 10.26 -27.57
N GLU A 375 -13.81 11.25 -27.74
CA GLU A 375 -13.54 12.47 -28.52
C GLU A 375 -12.37 13.28 -27.94
N GLU A 376 -12.34 13.48 -26.63
CA GLU A 376 -11.23 14.15 -25.93
C GLU A 376 -9.90 13.44 -26.17
N LEU A 377 -9.90 12.11 -26.12
CA LEU A 377 -8.70 11.31 -26.35
C LEU A 377 -8.26 11.35 -27.82
N VAL A 378 -9.18 11.16 -28.77
CA VAL A 378 -8.89 11.27 -30.22
C VAL A 378 -8.33 12.66 -30.55
N GLY A 379 -8.91 13.71 -29.95
CA GLY A 379 -8.42 15.08 -30.06
C GLY A 379 -7.00 15.26 -29.49
N ALA A 380 -6.71 14.68 -28.32
CA ALA A 380 -5.37 14.70 -27.74
C ALA A 380 -4.33 13.94 -28.59
N MET A 381 -4.74 12.85 -29.24
CA MET A 381 -3.91 12.07 -30.17
C MET A 381 -3.66 12.80 -31.50
N GLY A 382 -4.55 13.72 -31.90
CA GLY A 382 -4.52 14.34 -33.22
C GLY A 382 -4.87 13.36 -34.35
N ALA A 383 -5.61 12.29 -34.03
CA ALA A 383 -6.01 11.24 -34.96
C ALA A 383 -7.43 11.50 -35.52
N ALA A 384 -7.80 10.81 -36.61
CA ALA A 384 -9.16 10.84 -37.13
C ALA A 384 -9.99 9.75 -36.43
N PRO A 385 -11.21 10.03 -35.93
CA PRO A 385 -12.05 9.02 -35.29
C PRO A 385 -12.43 7.88 -36.24
N THR A 386 -12.45 8.14 -37.55
CA THR A 386 -12.74 7.17 -38.63
C THR A 386 -11.51 6.41 -39.13
N GLU A 387 -10.32 6.65 -38.57
CA GLU A 387 -9.12 5.88 -38.89
C GLU A 387 -9.38 4.39 -38.62
N LEU A 388 -9.06 3.52 -39.58
CA LEU A 388 -9.24 2.08 -39.40
C LEU A 388 -8.04 1.48 -38.66
N VAL A 389 -8.33 0.86 -37.51
CA VAL A 389 -7.37 0.14 -36.67
C VAL A 389 -7.76 -1.34 -36.61
N PRO A 390 -6.80 -2.26 -36.43
CA PRO A 390 -7.14 -3.68 -36.24
C PRO A 390 -7.93 -3.87 -34.95
N ALA A 391 -9.03 -4.62 -35.02
CA ALA A 391 -9.71 -5.09 -33.81
C ALA A 391 -8.73 -5.94 -32.99
N PRO A 392 -8.56 -5.68 -31.67
CA PRO A 392 -7.67 -6.48 -30.85
C PRO A 392 -8.12 -7.95 -30.82
N SER A 393 -7.17 -8.89 -30.85
CA SER A 393 -7.44 -10.33 -30.82
C SER A 393 -8.12 -10.82 -29.53
N TRP A 394 -8.06 -10.01 -28.47
CA TRP A 394 -8.72 -10.22 -27.18
C TRP A 394 -10.08 -9.55 -27.06
N HIS A 395 -10.50 -8.74 -28.04
CA HIS A 395 -11.88 -8.26 -28.08
C HIS A 395 -12.83 -9.45 -28.17
N TYR A 396 -13.94 -9.38 -27.44
CA TYR A 396 -14.91 -10.45 -27.46
C TYR A 396 -15.55 -10.59 -28.85
N GLU A 397 -16.04 -11.78 -29.17
CA GLU A 397 -16.72 -12.01 -30.44
C GLU A 397 -18.04 -11.22 -30.45
N GLU A 398 -18.16 -10.24 -31.36
CA GLU A 398 -19.43 -9.53 -31.59
C GLU A 398 -20.34 -10.38 -32.51
N ASP A 399 -21.64 -10.39 -32.22
CA ASP A 399 -22.64 -11.08 -33.06
C ASP A 399 -22.53 -10.60 -34.52
N GLY A 400 -22.10 -11.50 -35.42
CA GLY A 400 -21.96 -11.23 -36.85
C GLY A 400 -20.62 -10.63 -37.30
N GLY A 401 -19.66 -10.43 -36.38
CA GLY A 401 -18.31 -9.94 -36.69
C GLY A 401 -17.27 -11.06 -36.82
N ASN A 402 -16.44 -11.03 -37.88
CA ASN A 402 -15.28 -11.92 -37.97
C ASN A 402 -14.16 -11.43 -37.04
N PRO A 403 -13.65 -12.24 -36.09
CA PRO A 403 -12.51 -11.84 -35.25
C PRO A 403 -11.31 -11.40 -36.10
N GLY A 404 -10.70 -10.24 -35.87
CA GLY A 404 -9.59 -9.73 -36.70
C GLY A 404 -10.01 -8.91 -37.93
N SER A 405 -11.23 -8.39 -37.96
CA SER A 405 -11.61 -7.28 -38.85
C SER A 405 -10.97 -5.96 -38.39
N SER A 406 -10.90 -4.96 -39.27
CA SER A 406 -10.62 -3.58 -38.85
C SER A 406 -11.89 -2.94 -38.26
N MET A 407 -11.72 -2.03 -37.31
CA MET A 407 -12.77 -1.16 -36.77
C MET A 407 -12.27 0.29 -36.77
N THR A 408 -13.17 1.25 -36.60
CA THR A 408 -12.74 2.65 -36.46
C THR A 408 -12.02 2.88 -35.13
N LEU A 409 -11.12 3.85 -35.07
CA LEU A 409 -10.42 4.24 -33.85
C LEU A 409 -11.42 4.60 -32.73
N ALA A 410 -12.49 5.30 -33.08
CA ALA A 410 -13.56 5.62 -32.14
C ALA A 410 -14.22 4.37 -31.55
N GLU A 411 -14.53 3.36 -32.36
CA GLU A 411 -15.08 2.08 -31.87
C GLU A 411 -14.08 1.32 -30.99
N ALA A 412 -12.80 1.31 -31.37
CA ALA A 412 -11.76 0.66 -30.59
C ALA A 412 -11.60 1.31 -29.20
N LEU A 413 -11.52 2.64 -29.14
CA LEU A 413 -11.44 3.37 -27.87
C LEU A 413 -12.75 3.30 -27.08
N ALA A 414 -13.90 3.16 -27.74
CA ALA A 414 -15.19 3.01 -27.06
C ALA A 414 -15.36 1.62 -26.43
N LYS A 415 -14.97 0.55 -27.12
CA LYS A 415 -15.32 -0.83 -26.72
C LYS A 415 -14.16 -1.68 -26.22
N CYS A 416 -12.94 -1.38 -26.65
CA CYS A 416 -11.81 -2.29 -26.44
C CYS A 416 -10.87 -1.79 -25.35
N TYR A 417 -10.62 -0.49 -25.22
CA TYR A 417 -9.55 0.04 -24.39
C TYR A 417 -10.02 0.79 -23.14
N ASP A 418 -9.33 0.60 -22.02
CA ASP A 418 -9.52 1.40 -20.81
C ASP A 418 -8.86 2.76 -20.97
N LEU A 419 -9.67 3.83 -20.96
CA LEU A 419 -9.19 5.20 -21.09
C LEU A 419 -8.80 5.81 -19.74
N ARG A 420 -9.13 5.12 -18.64
CA ARG A 420 -8.87 5.57 -17.27
C ARG A 420 -7.45 5.27 -16.82
N SER A 421 -6.94 4.07 -17.10
CA SER A 421 -5.74 3.54 -16.43
C SER A 421 -4.56 3.41 -17.42
N PRO A 422 -3.72 4.46 -17.59
CA PRO A 422 -2.59 4.41 -18.52
C PRO A 422 -1.54 3.36 -18.12
N LYS A 423 -0.91 2.69 -19.10
CA LYS A 423 0.29 1.87 -18.86
C LYS A 423 1.54 2.77 -18.70
N PRO A 424 2.52 2.41 -17.85
CA PRO A 424 3.79 3.14 -17.72
C PRO A 424 4.52 3.42 -19.04
N GLU A 425 4.38 2.52 -20.02
CA GLU A 425 4.95 2.60 -21.35
C GLU A 425 4.53 3.87 -22.11
N LEU A 426 3.29 4.35 -21.87
CA LEU A 426 2.79 5.57 -22.49
C LEU A 426 3.68 6.77 -22.14
N MET A 427 4.04 6.90 -20.86
CA MET A 427 4.90 7.97 -20.38
C MET A 427 6.33 7.85 -20.92
N LYS A 428 6.89 6.63 -20.94
CA LYS A 428 8.24 6.38 -21.48
C LYS A 428 8.35 6.84 -22.94
N LEU A 429 7.37 6.48 -23.77
CA LEU A 429 7.32 6.87 -25.19
C LEU A 429 7.15 8.39 -25.36
N LEU A 430 6.29 9.02 -24.55
CA LEU A 430 6.06 10.47 -24.64
C LEU A 430 7.29 11.28 -24.22
N VAL A 431 7.99 10.87 -23.16
CA VAL A 431 9.22 11.53 -22.71
C VAL A 431 10.35 11.35 -23.72
N ALA A 432 10.48 10.18 -24.34
CA ALA A 432 11.41 9.98 -25.46
C ALA A 432 11.11 10.96 -26.62
N GLY A 433 9.83 11.18 -26.94
CA GLY A 433 9.40 12.17 -27.95
C GLY A 433 9.63 13.63 -27.55
N LEU A 434 9.70 13.95 -26.25
CA LEU A 434 10.03 15.28 -25.73
C LEU A 434 11.54 15.61 -25.82
N GLY A 435 12.39 14.61 -26.07
CA GLY A 435 13.85 14.67 -25.99
C GLY A 435 14.59 14.72 -27.34
N ALA A 436 14.25 15.67 -28.21
CA ALA A 436 15.10 16.06 -29.36
C ALA A 436 15.18 17.58 -29.62
N SER A 437 14.45 18.43 -28.88
CA SER A 437 14.42 19.87 -29.20
C SER A 437 14.64 20.85 -28.05
N GLN A 438 14.64 20.47 -26.77
CA GLN A 438 14.98 21.40 -25.68
C GLN A 438 15.58 20.67 -24.46
N LEU A 439 16.90 20.55 -24.43
CA LEU A 439 17.66 20.42 -23.20
C LEU A 439 18.04 21.84 -22.75
N PRO A 440 17.73 22.29 -21.52
CA PRO A 440 18.47 23.39 -20.93
C PRO A 440 19.89 22.89 -20.65
N GLY A 441 20.87 23.45 -21.35
CA GLY A 441 22.27 23.16 -21.14
C GLY A 441 22.75 23.60 -19.76
N ASN A 442 23.66 22.83 -19.20
CA ASN A 442 24.50 23.25 -18.08
C ASN A 442 25.39 24.42 -18.53
N GLY A 443 25.22 25.59 -17.90
CA GLY A 443 26.07 26.76 -18.06
C GLY A 443 26.01 27.62 -16.79
N HIS A 444 27.18 27.92 -16.24
CA HIS A 444 27.45 28.43 -14.90
C HIS A 444 26.77 29.75 -14.51
N ALA A 445 26.61 29.89 -13.18
CA ALA A 445 26.26 31.10 -12.47
C ALA A 445 27.17 32.30 -12.80
N ALA A 446 26.56 33.47 -12.99
CA ALA A 446 27.22 34.77 -12.87
C ALA A 446 26.30 35.77 -12.14
N ASN A 447 26.60 35.95 -10.86
CA ASN A 447 26.56 37.16 -10.03
C ASN A 447 25.53 38.27 -10.28
N GLY A 448 24.77 38.56 -9.23
CA GLY A 448 24.74 39.91 -8.64
C GLY A 448 23.54 40.80 -8.98
N HIS A 449 22.85 41.21 -7.92
CA HIS A 449 21.90 42.31 -7.77
C HIS A 449 20.40 42.05 -8.01
N GLU A 450 19.68 42.04 -6.88
CA GLU A 450 18.29 42.51 -6.72
C GLU A 450 18.10 43.88 -7.41
N ALA A 451 16.96 44.29 -7.96
CA ALA A 451 15.59 43.90 -7.74
C ALA A 451 14.68 44.36 -8.91
N ASN A 452 13.43 43.87 -8.85
CA ASN A 452 12.18 44.45 -9.36
C ASN A 452 11.69 44.07 -10.77
N GLY A 453 10.69 43.18 -10.75
CA GLY A 453 9.67 43.07 -11.81
C GLY A 453 8.77 41.86 -11.59
N ASN A 454 7.62 42.07 -10.95
CA ASN A 454 6.41 41.21 -10.93
C ASN A 454 6.46 39.93 -11.80
N GLY A 455 6.61 38.76 -11.16
CA GLY A 455 6.41 37.46 -11.80
C GLY A 455 5.88 36.45 -10.79
N HIS A 456 4.66 35.97 -10.99
CA HIS A 456 4.17 34.79 -10.29
C HIS A 456 5.16 33.64 -10.52
N ALA A 457 5.70 33.04 -9.45
CA ALA A 457 6.48 31.81 -9.57
C ALA A 457 5.55 30.70 -10.07
N SER A 458 5.55 30.46 -11.37
CA SER A 458 4.83 29.36 -12.00
C SER A 458 5.40 28.04 -11.46
N GLY A 459 4.54 27.20 -10.88
CA GLY A 459 4.91 25.85 -10.45
C GLY A 459 5.48 24.99 -11.60
N PRO A 460 5.96 23.78 -11.30
CA PRO A 460 6.51 22.88 -12.32
C PRO A 460 5.52 22.68 -13.46
N THR A 461 6.00 22.73 -14.70
CA THR A 461 5.12 22.51 -15.86
C THR A 461 4.67 21.04 -15.90
N PRO A 462 3.56 20.71 -16.58
CA PRO A 462 3.15 19.31 -16.76
C PRO A 462 4.23 18.42 -17.36
N GLN A 463 5.07 18.96 -18.26
CA GLN A 463 6.20 18.25 -18.86
C GLN A 463 7.30 17.96 -17.84
N ASP A 464 7.54 18.86 -16.88
CA ASP A 464 8.51 18.65 -15.81
C ASP A 464 8.04 17.57 -14.83
N LEU A 465 6.74 17.57 -14.52
CA LEU A 465 6.11 16.51 -13.70
C LEU A 465 6.20 15.14 -14.40
N LEU A 466 5.92 15.09 -15.71
CA LEU A 466 6.01 13.87 -16.52
C LEU A 466 7.45 13.33 -16.57
N ARG A 467 8.46 14.19 -16.76
CA ARG A 467 9.88 13.77 -16.74
C ARG A 467 10.32 13.29 -15.35
N GLY A 468 9.94 14.02 -14.30
CA GLY A 468 10.27 13.66 -12.93
C GLY A 468 9.66 12.33 -12.49
N ALA A 469 8.49 11.98 -13.01
CA ALA A 469 7.81 10.72 -12.71
C ALA A 469 8.56 9.46 -13.18
N LEU A 470 9.48 9.56 -14.17
CA LEU A 470 10.32 8.44 -14.62
C LEU A 470 11.53 8.17 -13.73
N SER A 471 11.72 8.92 -12.65
CA SER A 471 12.86 8.73 -11.73
C SER A 471 12.81 7.42 -10.95
N SER A 472 11.63 6.82 -10.74
CA SER A 472 11.45 5.53 -10.08
C SER A 472 10.08 4.93 -10.38
N THR A 473 9.91 3.63 -10.14
CA THR A 473 8.60 2.93 -10.25
C THR A 473 7.55 3.58 -9.35
N ALA A 474 7.89 3.92 -8.09
CA ALA A 474 6.98 4.58 -7.16
C ALA A 474 6.54 5.97 -7.64
N ALA A 475 7.46 6.75 -8.22
CA ALA A 475 7.13 8.06 -8.80
C ALA A 475 6.22 7.93 -10.03
N THR A 476 6.44 6.90 -10.85
CA THR A 476 5.59 6.57 -11.99
C THR A 476 4.18 6.20 -11.54
N GLU A 477 4.05 5.32 -10.55
CA GLU A 477 2.76 4.93 -9.98
C GLU A 477 2.02 6.12 -9.37
N ALA A 478 2.70 6.95 -8.57
CA ALA A 478 2.11 8.13 -7.96
C ALA A 478 1.62 9.15 -9.02
N TYR A 479 2.37 9.34 -10.10
CA TYR A 479 1.99 10.23 -11.20
C TYR A 479 0.75 9.73 -11.95
N LEU A 480 0.71 8.43 -12.27
CA LEU A 480 -0.38 7.80 -13.03
C LEU A 480 -1.65 7.61 -12.19
N ALA A 481 -1.55 7.45 -10.86
CA ALA A 481 -2.68 7.17 -9.98
C ALA A 481 -3.82 8.20 -10.06
N SER A 482 -3.50 9.46 -10.36
CA SER A 482 -4.48 10.55 -10.47
C SER A 482 -4.81 10.96 -11.91
N ARG A 483 -4.27 10.27 -12.93
CA ARG A 483 -4.35 10.69 -14.34
C ARG A 483 -5.04 9.65 -15.21
N HIS A 484 -5.95 10.12 -16.06
CA HIS A 484 -6.46 9.31 -17.16
C HIS A 484 -5.50 9.38 -18.35
N VAL A 485 -5.66 8.49 -19.32
CA VAL A 485 -4.81 8.43 -20.53
C VAL A 485 -4.73 9.80 -21.23
N VAL A 486 -5.88 10.47 -21.34
CA VAL A 486 -5.97 11.81 -21.94
C VAL A 486 -5.16 12.85 -21.17
N ASP A 487 -5.11 12.77 -19.84
CA ASP A 487 -4.34 13.73 -19.03
C ASP A 487 -2.84 13.54 -19.28
N VAL A 488 -2.37 12.29 -19.41
CA VAL A 488 -0.95 12.00 -19.69
C VAL A 488 -0.55 12.52 -21.08
N LEU A 489 -1.39 12.36 -22.10
CA LEU A 489 -1.14 12.90 -23.44
C LEU A 489 -1.17 14.43 -23.46
N GLN A 490 -2.06 15.06 -22.69
CA GLN A 490 -2.14 16.51 -22.56
C GLN A 490 -0.91 17.08 -21.84
N ASP A 491 -0.47 16.44 -20.75
CA ASP A 491 0.72 16.83 -20.00
C ASP A 491 2.00 16.75 -20.86
N ALA A 492 2.02 15.85 -21.85
CA ALA A 492 3.13 15.68 -22.79
C ALA A 492 3.08 16.61 -24.02
N ALA A 493 2.06 17.45 -24.20
CA ALA A 493 1.96 18.30 -25.38
C ALA A 493 3.17 19.25 -25.50
N PRO A 494 3.72 19.50 -26.71
CA PRO A 494 3.22 19.10 -28.02
C PRO A 494 3.73 17.73 -28.51
N SER A 495 4.38 16.91 -27.69
CA SER A 495 4.77 15.54 -28.08
C SER A 495 3.52 14.76 -28.54
N ARG A 496 3.66 13.99 -29.62
CA ARG A 496 2.58 13.20 -30.20
C ARG A 496 3.11 11.80 -30.50
N LEU A 497 2.31 10.80 -30.15
CA LEU A 497 2.51 9.42 -30.54
C LEU A 497 1.52 9.08 -31.66
N GLY A 498 1.93 8.19 -32.57
CA GLY A 498 1.01 7.67 -33.58
C GLY A 498 -0.08 6.79 -32.95
N THR A 499 -1.21 6.62 -33.64
CA THR A 499 -2.37 5.84 -33.17
C THR A 499 -1.97 4.46 -32.63
N SER A 500 -1.16 3.70 -33.38
CA SER A 500 -0.69 2.38 -32.98
C SER A 500 0.14 2.40 -31.67
N GLN A 501 0.97 3.42 -31.46
CA GLN A 501 1.81 3.56 -30.25
C GLN A 501 0.97 3.89 -29.01
N VAL A 502 -0.10 4.68 -29.17
CA VAL A 502 -1.01 4.97 -28.06
C VAL A 502 -1.80 3.72 -27.69
N LEU A 503 -2.41 3.06 -28.68
CA LEU A 503 -3.24 1.87 -28.46
C LEU A 503 -2.46 0.73 -27.79
N SER A 504 -1.19 0.52 -28.13
CA SER A 504 -0.35 -0.50 -27.48
C SER A 504 -0.06 -0.21 -26.00
N CYS A 505 -0.21 1.05 -25.58
CA CYS A 505 -0.02 1.49 -24.20
C CYS A 505 -1.33 1.62 -23.40
N LEU A 506 -2.46 1.20 -23.97
CA LEU A 506 -3.74 1.16 -23.26
C LEU A 506 -3.99 -0.24 -22.70
N ARG A 507 -4.70 -0.30 -21.57
CA ARG A 507 -5.17 -1.57 -21.00
C ARG A 507 -6.46 -2.00 -21.70
N GLN A 508 -6.78 -3.29 -21.64
CA GLN A 508 -8.08 -3.79 -22.09
C GLN A 508 -9.20 -3.24 -21.21
N LEU A 509 -10.29 -2.80 -21.83
CA LEU A 509 -11.55 -2.48 -21.16
C LEU A 509 -12.18 -3.78 -20.65
N GLN A 510 -12.21 -3.91 -19.32
CA GLN A 510 -12.70 -5.10 -18.64
C GLN A 510 -14.23 -5.07 -18.51
N PRO A 511 -14.92 -6.22 -18.60
CA PRO A 511 -16.32 -6.30 -18.19
C PRO A 511 -16.43 -6.03 -16.69
N ARG A 512 -17.58 -5.51 -16.25
CA ARG A 512 -17.86 -5.27 -14.84
C ARG A 512 -18.81 -6.35 -14.31
N LEU A 513 -18.40 -7.00 -13.22
CA LEU A 513 -19.22 -7.97 -12.51
C LEU A 513 -20.17 -7.24 -11.56
N TYR A 514 -21.45 -7.63 -11.58
CA TYR A 514 -22.45 -7.25 -10.59
C TYR A 514 -23.13 -8.50 -10.06
N SER A 515 -23.27 -8.63 -8.75
CA SER A 515 -24.03 -9.72 -8.16
C SER A 515 -25.46 -9.71 -8.71
N ILE A 516 -25.92 -10.89 -9.15
CA ILE A 516 -27.26 -11.02 -9.70
C ILE A 516 -28.27 -10.83 -8.57
N SER A 517 -29.28 -10.00 -8.84
CA SER A 517 -30.33 -9.62 -7.90
C SER A 517 -31.70 -10.21 -8.22
N SER A 518 -31.82 -11.11 -9.21
CA SER A 518 -33.06 -11.85 -9.50
C SER A 518 -32.91 -13.34 -9.21
N SER A 519 -34.03 -14.05 -9.12
CA SER A 519 -34.07 -15.51 -9.16
C SER A 519 -34.37 -15.98 -10.58
N PRO A 520 -33.74 -17.07 -11.08
CA PRO A 520 -34.11 -17.67 -12.36
C PRO A 520 -35.57 -18.17 -12.43
N LEU A 521 -36.23 -18.38 -11.28
CA LEU A 521 -37.63 -18.81 -11.20
C LEU A 521 -38.63 -17.67 -11.41
N GLU A 522 -38.18 -16.41 -11.27
CA GLU A 522 -39.05 -15.24 -11.40
C GLU A 522 -39.51 -15.07 -12.86
N ALA A 523 -38.55 -15.14 -13.77
CA ALA A 523 -38.80 -15.14 -15.20
C ALA A 523 -37.66 -15.87 -15.89
N GLN A 524 -38.00 -17.00 -16.50
CA GLN A 524 -37.03 -17.80 -17.23
C GLN A 524 -36.46 -16.97 -18.39
N GLY A 525 -35.13 -16.89 -18.47
CA GLY A 525 -34.46 -16.05 -19.45
C GLY A 525 -34.40 -14.55 -19.09
N ARG A 526 -34.70 -14.14 -17.86
CA ARG A 526 -34.45 -12.76 -17.36
C ARG A 526 -33.39 -12.76 -16.27
N VAL A 527 -32.58 -11.70 -16.26
CA VAL A 527 -31.59 -11.47 -15.19
C VAL A 527 -31.60 -10.01 -14.77
N GLN A 528 -31.54 -9.76 -13.46
CA GLN A 528 -31.54 -8.42 -12.89
C GLN A 528 -30.24 -8.15 -12.13
N VAL A 529 -29.74 -6.91 -12.21
CA VAL A 529 -28.60 -6.42 -11.44
C VAL A 529 -28.95 -5.12 -10.73
N THR A 530 -28.33 -4.89 -9.57
CA THR A 530 -28.45 -3.66 -8.79
C THR A 530 -27.13 -2.90 -8.83
N VAL A 531 -27.14 -1.65 -9.33
CA VAL A 531 -25.91 -0.92 -9.66
C VAL A 531 -25.94 0.47 -9.04
N ALA A 532 -24.97 0.78 -8.18
CA ALA A 532 -24.72 2.13 -7.70
C ALA A 532 -23.83 2.90 -8.68
N GLU A 533 -24.23 4.13 -9.00
CA GLU A 533 -23.50 5.03 -9.86
C GLU A 533 -22.20 5.51 -9.21
N VAL A 534 -21.11 5.49 -9.99
CA VAL A 534 -19.80 6.00 -9.57
C VAL A 534 -19.50 7.30 -10.32
N LYS A 535 -19.33 8.38 -9.56
CA LYS A 535 -18.80 9.68 -10.01
C LYS A 535 -17.76 10.15 -9.01
N TYR A 536 -16.67 10.76 -9.50
CA TYR A 536 -15.55 11.21 -8.67
C TYR A 536 -14.82 12.37 -9.32
N LEU A 537 -13.93 13.03 -8.58
CA LEU A 537 -13.05 14.06 -9.11
C LEU A 537 -11.63 13.50 -9.29
N SER A 538 -11.00 13.81 -10.43
CA SER A 538 -9.58 13.53 -10.69
C SER A 538 -8.93 14.78 -11.28
N LEU A 539 -7.88 15.29 -10.64
CA LEU A 539 -7.25 16.58 -10.99
C LEU A 539 -8.27 17.74 -11.10
N GLY A 540 -9.27 17.75 -10.21
CA GLY A 540 -10.37 18.73 -10.22
C GLY A 540 -11.37 18.57 -11.37
N LYS A 541 -11.19 17.60 -12.27
CA LYS A 541 -12.14 17.27 -13.35
C LYS A 541 -13.14 16.22 -12.88
N GLY A 542 -14.42 16.40 -13.22
CA GLY A 542 -15.45 15.38 -13.05
C GLY A 542 -15.14 14.14 -13.88
N ARG A 543 -15.06 12.98 -13.22
CA ARG A 543 -14.85 11.66 -13.83
C ARG A 543 -15.99 10.74 -13.44
N ILE A 544 -16.23 9.74 -14.28
CA ILE A 544 -17.34 8.81 -14.15
C ILE A 544 -16.84 7.36 -14.17
N GLY A 545 -17.58 6.46 -13.53
CA GLY A 545 -17.39 5.03 -13.64
C GLY A 545 -17.98 4.49 -14.94
N VAL A 546 -17.13 3.93 -15.80
CA VAL A 546 -17.48 3.58 -17.19
C VAL A 546 -18.75 2.74 -17.30
N CYS A 547 -18.80 1.61 -16.59
CA CYS A 547 -19.95 0.71 -16.64
C CYS A 547 -21.16 1.31 -15.89
N SER A 548 -20.98 1.77 -14.65
CA SER A 548 -22.11 2.24 -13.83
C SER A 548 -22.88 3.38 -14.51
N THR A 549 -22.19 4.36 -15.10
CA THR A 549 -22.87 5.48 -15.80
C THR A 549 -23.34 5.11 -17.20
N MET A 550 -22.74 4.12 -17.86
CA MET A 550 -23.35 3.52 -19.05
C MET A 550 -24.76 3.03 -18.73
N LEU A 551 -24.87 2.25 -17.65
CA LEU A 551 -26.14 1.62 -17.26
C LEU A 551 -27.14 2.65 -16.74
N SER A 552 -26.73 3.62 -15.92
CA SER A 552 -27.65 4.58 -15.28
C SER A 552 -28.01 5.78 -16.15
N GLU A 553 -27.14 6.23 -17.05
CA GLU A 553 -27.34 7.51 -17.77
C GLU A 553 -27.47 7.36 -19.29
N ARG A 554 -26.90 6.30 -19.88
CA ARG A 554 -26.80 6.18 -21.35
C ARG A 554 -27.66 5.09 -21.95
N LEU A 555 -27.86 3.97 -21.26
CA LEU A 555 -28.76 2.93 -21.73
C LEU A 555 -30.22 3.29 -21.45
N GLN A 556 -31.09 2.83 -22.35
CA GLN A 556 -32.54 2.93 -22.24
C GLN A 556 -33.15 1.54 -22.46
N VAL A 557 -34.43 1.36 -22.09
CA VAL A 557 -35.18 0.14 -22.44
C VAL A 557 -35.12 -0.08 -23.96
N GLY A 558 -34.85 -1.31 -24.37
CA GLY A 558 -34.57 -1.72 -25.76
C GLY A 558 -33.09 -1.65 -26.15
N SER A 559 -32.21 -1.07 -25.33
CA SER A 559 -30.76 -1.05 -25.61
C SER A 559 -30.17 -2.46 -25.58
N ARG A 560 -29.16 -2.70 -26.40
CA ARG A 560 -28.46 -3.98 -26.46
C ARG A 560 -27.11 -3.88 -25.75
N VAL A 561 -26.81 -4.84 -24.88
CA VAL A 561 -25.56 -4.87 -24.10
C VAL A 561 -24.98 -6.30 -24.05
N PRO A 562 -23.67 -6.48 -24.28
CA PRO A 562 -23.05 -7.80 -24.18
C PRO A 562 -22.88 -8.21 -22.71
N VAL A 563 -23.34 -9.41 -22.38
CA VAL A 563 -23.31 -9.95 -21.02
C VAL A 563 -22.90 -11.42 -20.98
N TYR A 564 -22.40 -11.86 -19.84
CA TYR A 564 -22.17 -13.27 -19.53
C TYR A 564 -22.42 -13.54 -18.05
N VAL A 565 -22.71 -14.78 -17.70
CA VAL A 565 -22.86 -15.19 -16.30
C VAL A 565 -21.53 -15.71 -15.79
N HIS A 566 -21.04 -15.10 -14.71
CA HIS A 566 -19.89 -15.55 -13.95
C HIS A 566 -20.36 -16.42 -12.77
N LYS A 567 -19.95 -17.68 -12.76
CA LYS A 567 -20.35 -18.65 -11.73
C LYS A 567 -19.59 -18.43 -10.43
N ASN A 568 -20.29 -18.41 -9.29
CA ASN A 568 -19.70 -18.32 -7.97
C ASN A 568 -20.10 -19.51 -7.06
N PRO A 569 -19.46 -20.68 -7.20
CA PRO A 569 -19.86 -21.88 -6.44
C PRO A 569 -19.68 -21.73 -4.93
N ASP A 570 -18.84 -20.79 -4.49
CA ASP A 570 -18.46 -20.59 -3.09
C ASP A 570 -19.40 -19.62 -2.34
N PHE A 571 -20.38 -19.03 -3.04
CA PHE A 571 -21.42 -18.17 -2.47
C PHE A 571 -22.82 -18.64 -2.88
N ARG A 572 -23.43 -19.54 -2.10
CA ARG A 572 -24.65 -20.28 -2.46
C ARG A 572 -25.64 -20.44 -1.32
N LEU A 573 -26.92 -20.53 -1.69
CA LEU A 573 -27.96 -21.02 -0.79
C LEU A 573 -27.65 -22.43 -0.28
N PRO A 574 -28.09 -22.79 0.94
CA PRO A 574 -27.97 -24.15 1.44
C PRO A 574 -28.76 -25.13 0.56
N PRO A 575 -28.33 -26.41 0.45
CA PRO A 575 -29.02 -27.41 -0.37
C PRO A 575 -30.48 -27.66 0.03
N SER A 576 -30.81 -27.58 1.33
CA SER A 576 -32.21 -27.67 1.80
C SER A 576 -32.81 -26.28 1.96
N ALA A 577 -34.03 -26.12 1.44
CA ALA A 577 -34.82 -24.90 1.60
C ALA A 577 -35.28 -24.67 3.06
N SER A 578 -35.30 -25.72 3.88
CA SER A 578 -35.67 -25.66 5.31
C SER A 578 -34.58 -25.09 6.21
N THR A 579 -33.32 -25.07 5.75
CA THR A 579 -32.19 -24.52 6.50
C THR A 579 -32.33 -23.00 6.64
N PRO A 580 -32.23 -22.39 7.84
CA PRO A 580 -32.30 -20.95 7.98
C PRO A 580 -31.16 -20.20 7.28
N ILE A 581 -31.39 -18.95 6.88
CA ILE A 581 -30.35 -18.08 6.32
C ILE A 581 -30.35 -16.71 6.99
N ILE A 582 -29.15 -16.20 7.26
CA ILE A 582 -28.89 -14.90 7.84
C ILE A 582 -28.04 -14.11 6.86
N MET A 583 -28.53 -12.95 6.44
CA MET A 583 -27.97 -12.17 5.34
C MET A 583 -27.62 -10.77 5.82
N VAL A 584 -26.37 -10.35 5.66
CA VAL A 584 -25.93 -8.99 6.02
C VAL A 584 -25.40 -8.28 4.79
N GLY A 585 -26.17 -7.31 4.29
CA GLY A 585 -25.91 -6.67 3.00
C GLY A 585 -26.33 -5.20 2.94
N PRO A 586 -25.53 -4.26 3.47
CA PRO A 586 -25.82 -2.84 3.35
C PRO A 586 -25.58 -2.31 1.93
N GLY A 587 -26.38 -1.31 1.52
CA GLY A 587 -26.32 -0.71 0.18
C GLY A 587 -26.49 -1.76 -0.92
N THR A 588 -25.64 -1.70 -1.96
CA THR A 588 -25.67 -2.69 -3.05
C THR A 588 -25.25 -4.10 -2.64
N GLY A 589 -24.73 -4.30 -1.42
CA GLY A 589 -24.53 -5.63 -0.83
C GLY A 589 -25.83 -6.43 -0.65
N LEU A 590 -26.99 -5.76 -0.76
CA LEU A 590 -28.31 -6.40 -0.80
C LEU A 590 -28.54 -7.25 -2.06
N ALA A 591 -27.87 -6.96 -3.18
CA ALA A 591 -28.14 -7.57 -4.47
C ALA A 591 -28.24 -9.12 -4.44
N PRO A 592 -27.22 -9.87 -3.98
CA PRO A 592 -27.32 -11.34 -3.94
C PRO A 592 -28.40 -11.83 -2.97
N PHE A 593 -28.68 -11.11 -1.89
CA PHE A 593 -29.69 -11.50 -0.90
C PHE A 593 -31.11 -11.29 -1.40
N HIS A 594 -31.34 -10.27 -2.23
CA HIS A 594 -32.60 -10.11 -2.94
C HIS A 594 -32.87 -11.30 -3.88
N SER A 595 -31.84 -11.83 -4.55
CA SER A 595 -31.93 -13.07 -5.34
C SER A 595 -32.23 -14.30 -4.45
N PHE A 596 -31.54 -14.44 -3.33
CA PHE A 596 -31.73 -15.57 -2.39
C PHE A 596 -33.16 -15.64 -1.84
N ILE A 597 -33.70 -14.50 -1.41
CA ILE A 597 -35.05 -14.39 -0.85
C ILE A 597 -36.08 -14.75 -1.92
N LYS A 598 -35.97 -14.17 -3.12
CA LYS A 598 -36.88 -14.47 -4.23
C LYS A 598 -36.87 -15.94 -4.60
N GLU A 599 -35.70 -16.55 -4.71
CA GLU A 599 -35.55 -17.98 -5.04
C GLU A 599 -36.38 -18.84 -4.09
N ARG A 600 -36.20 -18.67 -2.77
CA ARG A 600 -36.92 -19.45 -1.76
C ARG A 600 -38.43 -19.24 -1.80
N LEU A 601 -38.87 -17.99 -1.95
CA LEU A 601 -40.31 -17.69 -2.01
C LEU A 601 -40.98 -18.29 -3.26
N LEU A 602 -40.31 -18.25 -4.41
CA LEU A 602 -40.83 -18.81 -5.65
C LEU A 602 -40.83 -20.34 -5.65
N GLN A 603 -39.79 -20.97 -5.08
CA GLN A 603 -39.76 -22.42 -4.86
C GLN A 603 -40.95 -22.88 -3.99
N GLN A 604 -41.25 -22.13 -2.93
CA GLN A 604 -42.38 -22.42 -2.05
C GLN A 604 -43.72 -22.31 -2.77
N GLN A 605 -43.93 -21.26 -3.59
CA GLN A 605 -45.16 -21.09 -4.37
C GLN A 605 -45.36 -22.20 -5.40
N GLN A 606 -44.30 -22.63 -6.10
CA GLN A 606 -44.38 -23.71 -7.08
C GLN A 606 -44.75 -25.07 -6.43
N GLN A 607 -44.34 -25.30 -5.18
CA GLN A 607 -44.66 -26.52 -4.43
C GLN A 607 -46.07 -26.53 -3.82
N GLN A 608 -46.80 -25.41 -3.86
CA GLN A 608 -48.19 -25.30 -3.36
C GLN A 608 -49.27 -25.53 -4.44
N GLY A 609 -48.88 -25.93 -5.66
CA GLY A 609 -49.82 -26.24 -6.75
C GLY A 609 -50.53 -27.60 -6.59
N ASP A 610 -51.75 -27.72 -7.13
CA ASP A 610 -52.59 -28.93 -7.06
C ASP A 610 -51.85 -30.16 -7.61
N GLY A 611 -51.55 -31.12 -6.73
CA GLY A 611 -50.93 -32.42 -7.06
C GLY A 611 -49.46 -32.61 -6.63
N ALA A 612 -48.83 -31.63 -5.98
CA ALA A 612 -47.46 -31.74 -5.48
C ALA A 612 -47.35 -32.49 -4.13
N ALA A 613 -46.22 -33.16 -3.91
CA ALA A 613 -45.84 -33.73 -2.60
C ALA A 613 -45.80 -32.63 -1.51
N PRO A 614 -45.98 -32.95 -0.22
CA PRO A 614 -45.97 -31.93 0.84
C PRO A 614 -44.67 -31.11 0.78
N ALA A 615 -44.83 -29.80 0.57
CA ALA A 615 -43.72 -28.86 0.46
C ALA A 615 -42.87 -28.88 1.74
N GLU A 616 -41.54 -28.94 1.60
CA GLU A 616 -40.67 -28.71 2.75
C GLU A 616 -40.90 -27.27 3.28
N PRO A 617 -41.04 -27.08 4.60
CA PRO A 617 -41.20 -25.74 5.15
C PRO A 617 -39.97 -24.89 4.83
N CYS A 618 -40.19 -23.66 4.35
CA CYS A 618 -39.09 -22.71 4.11
C CYS A 618 -38.45 -22.31 5.44
N GLY A 619 -37.12 -22.45 5.52
CA GLY A 619 -36.35 -22.01 6.68
C GLY A 619 -36.45 -20.50 6.87
N ARG A 620 -36.31 -20.04 8.12
CA ARG A 620 -36.37 -18.61 8.45
C ARG A 620 -35.31 -17.84 7.67
N MET A 621 -35.70 -16.71 7.10
CA MET A 621 -34.83 -15.79 6.37
C MET A 621 -34.71 -14.48 7.15
N VAL A 622 -33.50 -14.12 7.55
CA VAL A 622 -33.22 -12.86 8.28
C VAL A 622 -32.32 -11.98 7.43
N LEU A 623 -32.72 -10.72 7.25
CA LEU A 623 -31.96 -9.73 6.49
C LEU A 623 -31.61 -8.53 7.36
N TYR A 624 -30.31 -8.22 7.44
CA TYR A 624 -29.78 -6.98 7.98
C TYR A 624 -29.40 -6.06 6.82
N PHE A 625 -30.21 -5.03 6.62
CA PHE A 625 -30.00 -4.04 5.58
C PHE A 625 -29.60 -2.69 6.18
N GLY A 626 -28.71 -1.96 5.50
CA GLY A 626 -28.30 -0.63 5.93
C GLY A 626 -28.11 0.33 4.77
N CYS A 627 -28.53 1.58 4.97
CA CYS A 627 -28.33 2.67 4.03
C CYS A 627 -28.17 4.01 4.78
N ARG A 628 -28.12 5.14 4.07
CA ARG A 628 -28.01 6.45 4.71
C ARG A 628 -29.33 6.84 5.33
N ARG A 629 -30.42 6.83 4.58
CA ARG A 629 -31.74 7.29 5.01
C ARG A 629 -32.85 6.51 4.31
N ARG A 630 -33.97 6.33 4.99
CA ARG A 630 -35.14 5.62 4.45
C ARG A 630 -35.75 6.33 3.25
N ASP A 631 -35.78 7.66 3.29
CA ASP A 631 -36.39 8.52 2.27
C ASP A 631 -35.55 8.70 1.00
N GLN A 632 -34.28 8.26 1.02
CA GLN A 632 -33.33 8.48 -0.07
C GLN A 632 -32.83 7.19 -0.72
N ASP A 633 -32.19 6.29 0.03
CA ASP A 633 -31.42 5.17 -0.52
C ASP A 633 -31.82 3.81 0.08
N TYR A 634 -33.08 3.67 0.49
CA TYR A 634 -33.68 2.41 0.93
C TYR A 634 -34.04 1.51 -0.27
N LEU A 635 -33.00 0.88 -0.82
CA LEU A 635 -33.08 0.02 -2.00
C LEU A 635 -34.13 -1.08 -1.78
N TYR A 636 -35.09 -1.21 -2.71
CA TYR A 636 -36.19 -2.17 -2.64
C TYR A 636 -37.10 -2.03 -1.41
N GLY A 637 -37.09 -0.87 -0.73
CA GLY A 637 -37.72 -0.70 0.59
C GLY A 637 -39.19 -1.12 0.67
N GLY A 638 -40.00 -0.79 -0.35
CA GLY A 638 -41.41 -1.21 -0.39
C GLY A 638 -41.60 -2.73 -0.44
N GLN A 639 -40.79 -3.43 -1.24
CA GLN A 639 -40.83 -4.88 -1.36
C GLN A 639 -40.28 -5.58 -0.12
N LEU A 640 -39.20 -5.06 0.47
CA LEU A 640 -38.65 -5.57 1.72
C LEU A 640 -39.65 -5.42 2.87
N ASP A 641 -40.31 -4.25 2.96
CA ASP A 641 -41.35 -3.98 3.96
C ASP A 641 -42.57 -4.91 3.75
N GLU A 642 -42.97 -5.20 2.50
CA GLU A 642 -44.03 -6.15 2.16
C GLU A 642 -43.68 -7.59 2.58
N TRP A 643 -42.49 -8.08 2.23
CA TRP A 643 -42.03 -9.40 2.64
C TRP A 643 -41.92 -9.53 4.16
N ALA A 644 -41.48 -8.47 4.84
CA ALA A 644 -41.43 -8.46 6.30
C ALA A 644 -42.85 -8.50 6.91
N ALA A 645 -43.78 -7.68 6.40
CA ALA A 645 -45.17 -7.65 6.87
C ALA A 645 -45.92 -8.98 6.63
N GLY A 646 -45.63 -9.66 5.51
CA GLY A 646 -46.15 -10.98 5.20
C GLY A 646 -45.49 -12.13 5.96
N GLY A 647 -44.48 -11.86 6.80
CA GLY A 647 -43.74 -12.87 7.55
C GLY A 647 -42.77 -13.73 6.72
N ALA A 648 -42.54 -13.37 5.45
CA ALA A 648 -41.60 -14.07 4.57
C ALA A 648 -40.15 -13.88 5.01
N ILE A 649 -39.80 -12.69 5.50
CA ILE A 649 -38.48 -12.39 6.06
C ILE A 649 -38.61 -11.72 7.42
N THR A 650 -37.58 -11.83 8.25
CA THR A 650 -37.36 -10.93 9.38
C THR A 650 -36.37 -9.86 8.95
N LEU A 651 -36.78 -8.59 8.97
CA LEU A 651 -36.00 -7.48 8.44
C LEU A 651 -35.50 -6.55 9.54
N PHE A 652 -34.19 -6.30 9.56
CA PHE A 652 -33.53 -5.34 10.44
C PHE A 652 -32.90 -4.22 9.61
N ASN A 653 -33.39 -2.99 9.78
CA ASN A 653 -32.91 -1.83 9.05
C ASN A 653 -31.96 -0.96 9.91
N ALA A 654 -30.87 -0.53 9.28
CA ALA A 654 -29.89 0.41 9.84
C ALA A 654 -29.76 1.67 8.97
N PHE A 655 -30.52 2.71 9.32
CA PHE A 655 -30.45 4.02 8.64
C PHE A 655 -29.40 4.91 9.32
N SER A 656 -28.23 5.04 8.71
CA SER A 656 -27.05 5.63 9.36
C SER A 656 -27.12 7.15 9.56
N ARG A 657 -28.07 7.86 8.94
CA ARG A 657 -28.18 9.33 8.93
C ARG A 657 -29.58 9.88 9.26
N GLU A 658 -30.48 9.07 9.82
CA GLU A 658 -31.80 9.55 10.28
C GLU A 658 -31.76 10.13 11.69
N GLN A 659 -30.72 9.80 12.45
CA GLN A 659 -30.52 10.26 13.81
C GLN A 659 -29.08 10.73 14.00
N LYS A 660 -28.84 11.43 15.12
CA LYS A 660 -27.52 12.04 15.43
C LYS A 660 -26.41 11.00 15.58
N GLN A 661 -26.75 9.80 16.09
CA GLN A 661 -25.82 8.67 16.24
C GLN A 661 -25.89 7.75 15.02
N LYS A 662 -24.75 7.36 14.45
CA LYS A 662 -24.77 6.45 13.29
C LYS A 662 -25.17 5.04 13.74
N VAL A 663 -26.19 4.48 13.10
CA VAL A 663 -26.64 3.09 13.30
C VAL A 663 -26.26 2.31 12.05
N TYR A 664 -25.53 1.21 12.25
CA TYR A 664 -25.09 0.30 11.20
C TYR A 664 -25.61 -1.12 11.43
N VAL A 665 -25.41 -2.01 10.44
CA VAL A 665 -25.95 -3.37 10.44
C VAL A 665 -25.43 -4.22 11.60
N GLN A 666 -24.18 -4.05 12.01
CA GLN A 666 -23.60 -4.76 13.16
C GLN A 666 -24.27 -4.37 14.48
N ASN A 667 -24.78 -3.13 14.61
CA ASN A 667 -25.52 -2.73 15.80
C ASN A 667 -26.83 -3.51 15.90
N ARG A 668 -27.57 -3.60 14.77
CA ARG A 668 -28.81 -4.39 14.70
C ARG A 668 -28.56 -5.87 14.92
N LEU A 669 -27.47 -6.39 14.36
CA LEU A 669 -27.08 -7.79 14.51
C LEU A 669 -26.94 -8.18 15.99
N VAL A 670 -26.21 -7.36 16.76
CA VAL A 670 -25.99 -7.57 18.20
C VAL A 670 -27.29 -7.41 18.99
N GLU A 671 -28.11 -6.40 18.68
CA GLU A 671 -29.43 -6.19 19.32
C GLU A 671 -30.34 -7.43 19.20
N SER A 672 -30.24 -8.17 18.09
CA SER A 672 -30.98 -9.41 17.84
C SER A 672 -30.14 -10.68 18.04
N GLY A 673 -29.14 -10.63 18.92
CA GLY A 673 -28.21 -11.73 19.16
C GLY A 673 -28.87 -13.07 19.51
N ASP A 674 -29.98 -13.07 20.27
CA ASP A 674 -30.75 -14.28 20.59
C ASP A 674 -31.24 -15.00 19.33
N LEU A 675 -31.78 -14.23 18.38
CA LEU A 675 -32.29 -14.76 17.13
C LEU A 675 -31.15 -15.31 16.28
N VAL A 676 -30.07 -14.56 16.12
CA VAL A 676 -28.88 -14.99 15.34
C VAL A 676 -28.34 -16.30 15.89
N TRP A 677 -28.16 -16.37 17.21
CA TRP A 677 -27.68 -17.57 17.89
C TRP A 677 -28.59 -18.77 17.64
N GLN A 678 -29.89 -18.63 17.90
CA GLN A 678 -30.85 -19.70 17.69
C GLN A 678 -30.80 -20.24 16.26
N LEU A 679 -30.79 -19.36 15.25
CA LEU A 679 -30.77 -19.77 13.85
C LEU A 679 -29.49 -20.52 13.45
N LEU A 680 -28.35 -20.16 14.04
CA LEU A 680 -27.10 -20.89 13.82
C LEU A 680 -27.11 -22.26 14.51
N GLN A 681 -27.77 -22.40 15.67
CA GLN A 681 -27.99 -23.70 16.30
C GLN A 681 -28.94 -24.59 15.49
N ASP A 682 -29.92 -23.99 14.81
CA ASP A 682 -30.84 -24.67 13.89
C ASP A 682 -30.18 -25.03 12.53
N GLY A 683 -28.84 -24.99 12.43
CA GLY A 683 -28.11 -25.34 11.22
C GLY A 683 -28.02 -24.21 10.18
N GLY A 684 -28.42 -22.98 10.53
CA GLY A 684 -28.47 -21.86 9.60
C GLY A 684 -27.12 -21.47 8.98
N HIS A 685 -27.19 -20.84 7.81
CA HIS A 685 -26.03 -20.27 7.11
C HIS A 685 -26.02 -18.74 7.24
N PHE A 686 -24.82 -18.18 7.38
CA PHE A 686 -24.57 -16.76 7.55
C PHE A 686 -23.77 -16.21 6.38
N TYR A 687 -24.23 -15.11 5.81
CA TYR A 687 -23.65 -14.50 4.61
C TYR A 687 -23.36 -13.03 4.82
N VAL A 688 -22.19 -12.59 4.36
CA VAL A 688 -21.78 -11.17 4.37
C VAL A 688 -21.46 -10.72 2.95
N CYS A 689 -22.08 -9.63 2.49
CA CYS A 689 -21.78 -9.03 1.19
C CYS A 689 -21.75 -7.50 1.30
N GLY A 690 -20.66 -6.86 0.88
CA GLY A 690 -20.54 -5.40 0.89
C GLY A 690 -19.09 -4.92 1.01
N ASP A 691 -18.88 -3.76 1.62
CA ASP A 691 -17.55 -3.17 1.75
C ASP A 691 -16.60 -4.01 2.62
N ALA A 692 -15.59 -4.60 1.96
CA ALA A 692 -14.56 -5.43 2.58
C ALA A 692 -13.65 -4.67 3.56
N SER A 693 -13.47 -3.36 3.33
CA SER A 693 -12.45 -2.57 4.04
C SER A 693 -12.88 -2.11 5.43
N SER A 694 -14.18 -2.08 5.72
CA SER A 694 -14.69 -1.61 7.01
C SER A 694 -15.88 -2.40 7.54
N MET A 695 -16.84 -2.78 6.69
CA MET A 695 -18.11 -3.35 7.15
C MET A 695 -17.99 -4.81 7.57
N ALA A 696 -17.31 -5.64 6.78
CA ALA A 696 -17.23 -7.08 7.04
C ALA A 696 -16.57 -7.39 8.40
N GLY A 697 -15.48 -6.70 8.74
CA GLY A 697 -14.82 -6.85 10.04
C GLY A 697 -15.71 -6.45 11.22
N ALA A 698 -16.53 -5.40 11.06
CA ALA A 698 -17.45 -4.99 12.12
C ALA A 698 -18.62 -5.98 12.33
N VAL A 699 -19.06 -6.67 11.28
CA VAL A 699 -20.10 -7.71 11.36
C VAL A 699 -19.56 -8.97 12.03
N GLU A 700 -18.32 -9.35 11.70
CA GLU A 700 -17.61 -10.45 12.34
C GLU A 700 -17.46 -10.23 13.85
N GLU A 701 -17.03 -9.03 14.25
CA GLU A 701 -16.95 -8.63 15.65
C GLU A 701 -18.31 -8.75 16.37
N GLY A 702 -19.38 -8.30 15.71
CA GLY A 702 -20.75 -8.45 16.23
C GLY A 702 -21.17 -9.91 16.43
N LEU A 703 -20.75 -10.83 15.54
CA LEU A 703 -21.00 -12.27 15.69
C LEU A 703 -20.24 -12.85 16.87
N LEU A 704 -18.95 -12.53 17.00
CA LEU A 704 -18.13 -13.00 18.11
C LEU A 704 -18.73 -12.56 19.45
N GLN A 705 -19.20 -11.31 19.54
CA GLN A 705 -19.91 -10.80 20.72
C GLN A 705 -21.18 -11.61 21.04
N ILE A 706 -21.96 -12.01 20.03
CA ILE A 706 -23.16 -12.82 20.24
C ILE A 706 -22.79 -14.21 20.77
N PHE A 707 -21.78 -14.84 20.18
CA PHE A 707 -21.37 -16.20 20.53
C PHE A 707 -20.82 -16.27 21.95
N GLU A 708 -20.00 -15.29 22.35
CA GLU A 708 -19.51 -15.13 23.71
C GLU A 708 -20.65 -15.08 24.74
N GLN A 709 -21.66 -14.23 24.48
CA GLN A 709 -22.79 -14.07 25.39
C GLN A 709 -23.68 -15.32 25.49
N ARG A 710 -23.61 -16.25 24.54
CA ARG A 710 -24.54 -17.39 24.45
C ARG A 710 -23.91 -18.73 24.81
N GLN A 711 -22.63 -18.94 24.50
CA GLN A 711 -21.90 -20.13 24.95
C GLN A 711 -21.44 -20.00 26.41
N GLY A 712 -21.26 -18.77 26.91
CA GLY A 712 -20.75 -18.53 28.26
C GLY A 712 -19.31 -19.01 28.48
N ALA A 713 -18.58 -19.31 27.39
CA ALA A 713 -17.27 -19.96 27.37
C ALA A 713 -16.12 -19.04 26.89
N GLY A 714 -16.37 -17.73 26.75
CA GLY A 714 -15.34 -16.74 26.37
C GLY A 714 -15.13 -16.56 24.86
N ARG A 715 -14.19 -15.69 24.47
CA ARG A 715 -13.88 -15.37 23.07
C ARG A 715 -13.41 -16.62 22.32
N GLU A 716 -12.58 -17.48 22.94
CA GLU A 716 -12.05 -18.75 22.38
C GLU A 716 -13.07 -19.65 21.75
N ALA A 717 -14.13 -19.90 22.50
CA ALA A 717 -15.20 -20.75 22.02
C ALA A 717 -15.99 -20.06 20.89
N ALA A 718 -16.05 -18.72 20.87
CA ALA A 718 -16.71 -17.95 19.83
C ALA A 718 -15.96 -17.96 18.48
N THR A 719 -14.64 -17.75 18.44
CA THR A 719 -13.91 -17.78 17.15
C THR A 719 -13.78 -19.21 16.64
N ALA A 720 -13.50 -20.19 17.52
CA ALA A 720 -13.51 -21.59 17.12
C ALA A 720 -14.87 -22.02 16.53
N TYR A 721 -15.97 -21.51 17.09
CA TYR A 721 -17.30 -21.73 16.51
C TYR A 721 -17.45 -21.05 15.15
N LEU A 722 -16.99 -19.81 14.98
CA LEU A 722 -17.02 -19.11 13.69
C LEU A 722 -16.16 -19.80 12.61
N GLU A 723 -14.98 -20.29 12.97
CA GLU A 723 -14.12 -21.09 12.10
C GLU A 723 -14.78 -22.40 11.71
N SER A 724 -15.43 -23.08 12.66
CA SER A 724 -16.20 -24.30 12.38
C SER A 724 -17.34 -24.03 11.39
N LEU A 725 -18.01 -22.88 11.49
CA LEU A 725 -19.02 -22.45 10.53
C LEU A 725 -18.39 -22.17 9.16
N SER A 726 -17.22 -21.54 9.11
CA SER A 726 -16.50 -21.25 7.86
C SER A 726 -16.08 -22.55 7.16
N GLY A 727 -15.42 -23.47 7.87
CA GLY A 727 -15.00 -24.77 7.35
C GLY A 727 -16.15 -25.66 6.91
N ALA A 728 -17.33 -25.52 7.54
CA ALA A 728 -18.56 -26.20 7.12
C ALA A 728 -19.30 -25.50 5.96
N GLY A 729 -18.78 -24.39 5.42
CA GLY A 729 -19.45 -23.59 4.40
C GLY A 729 -20.72 -22.89 4.89
N ARG A 730 -20.86 -22.71 6.20
CA ARG A 730 -22.01 -22.09 6.89
C ARG A 730 -21.77 -20.63 7.27
N TYR A 731 -20.53 -20.15 7.18
CA TYR A 731 -20.19 -18.73 7.20
C TYR A 731 -19.44 -18.40 5.92
N GLN A 732 -20.06 -17.60 5.04
CA GLN A 732 -19.53 -17.28 3.73
C GLN A 732 -19.27 -15.78 3.65
N ARG A 733 -17.99 -15.44 3.44
CA ARG A 733 -17.47 -14.08 3.29
C ARG A 733 -16.96 -13.86 1.88
N ASP A 734 -16.78 -12.58 1.58
CA ASP A 734 -16.04 -12.09 0.43
C ASP A 734 -14.97 -11.06 0.95
N VAL A 735 -14.00 -11.47 1.84
CA VAL A 735 -12.89 -10.67 2.52
C VAL A 735 -11.64 -11.48 3.09
N TRP A 736 -10.47 -10.87 3.51
CA TRP A 736 -9.07 -11.48 3.68
C TRP A 736 -8.31 -11.41 5.09
N CYS A 737 -7.35 -12.32 5.49
CA CYS A 737 -6.49 -12.35 6.77
C CYS A 737 -5.05 -13.07 6.72
N PHE A 738 -4.16 -13.00 7.78
CA PHE A 738 -2.76 -13.57 7.89
C PHE A 738 -2.55 -14.59 9.05
N GLU A 739 -2.03 -15.79 8.78
CA GLU A 739 -1.74 -16.87 9.76
C GLU A 739 -0.48 -17.69 9.40
N VAL A 740 0.18 -18.31 10.40
CA VAL A 740 1.34 -19.19 10.20
C VAL A 740 0.98 -20.64 10.57
N GLU A 741 0.97 -21.54 9.58
CA GLU A 741 0.78 -22.97 9.82
C GLU A 741 2.11 -23.62 10.23
N SER A 742 2.22 -24.05 11.49
CA SER A 742 3.41 -24.72 12.02
C SER A 742 3.05 -25.62 13.20
N PRO A 743 3.63 -26.83 13.31
CA PRO A 743 3.41 -27.70 14.47
C PRO A 743 3.96 -27.10 15.78
N SER A 744 4.83 -26.10 15.67
CA SER A 744 5.39 -25.37 16.81
C SER A 744 4.57 -24.15 17.19
N VAL A 745 3.41 -23.91 16.57
CA VAL A 745 2.56 -22.75 16.82
C VAL A 745 1.12 -23.20 17.05
N VAL A 746 0.51 -22.67 18.10
CA VAL A 746 -0.91 -22.89 18.39
C VAL A 746 -1.56 -21.53 18.56
N TYR A 747 -2.62 -21.31 17.79
CA TYR A 747 -3.51 -20.17 17.93
C TYR A 747 -4.71 -20.61 18.75
N THR A 748 -4.92 -19.96 19.88
CA THR A 748 -6.20 -19.94 20.61
C THR A 748 -6.71 -18.50 20.62
N ASP A 749 -7.93 -18.21 21.05
CA ASP A 749 -8.37 -16.80 21.04
C ASP A 749 -7.79 -15.97 22.17
N GLU A 750 -7.33 -16.61 23.24
CA GLU A 750 -6.58 -15.96 24.31
C GLU A 750 -5.16 -15.67 23.86
N ALA A 751 -4.50 -16.61 23.16
CA ALA A 751 -3.07 -16.49 22.94
C ALA A 751 -2.57 -17.16 21.67
N ILE A 752 -1.47 -16.61 21.17
CA ILE A 752 -0.56 -17.30 20.26
C ILE A 752 0.53 -17.91 21.13
N THR A 753 0.68 -19.23 21.09
CA THR A 753 1.82 -19.91 21.70
C THR A 753 2.74 -20.45 20.63
N SER A 754 4.05 -20.22 20.76
CA SER A 754 5.03 -20.75 19.83
C SER A 754 6.24 -21.34 20.56
N THR A 755 6.81 -22.40 19.99
CA THR A 755 8.10 -22.95 20.42
C THR A 755 9.17 -22.49 19.42
N TYR A 756 10.26 -21.91 19.93
CA TYR A 756 11.29 -21.27 19.12
C TYR A 756 12.69 -21.67 19.60
N GLU A 757 13.54 -22.16 18.69
CA GLU A 757 14.93 -22.49 18.98
C GLU A 757 15.82 -21.25 18.72
N TYR A 758 16.34 -20.65 19.79
CA TYR A 758 17.29 -19.55 19.71
C TYR A 758 18.72 -20.08 19.58
N ALA A 759 19.29 -19.94 18.38
CA ALA A 759 20.69 -20.21 18.11
C ALA A 759 21.55 -18.98 18.40
N SER A 760 22.66 -19.15 19.11
CA SER A 760 23.62 -18.09 19.43
C SER A 760 25.05 -18.65 19.53
N THR A 761 26.03 -17.79 19.80
CA THR A 761 27.44 -18.17 19.85
C THR A 761 28.10 -17.63 21.12
N LYS A 762 28.73 -18.53 21.89
CA LYS A 762 29.58 -18.18 23.02
C LYS A 762 31.03 -18.05 22.58
N LEU A 763 31.69 -16.98 23.02
CA LEU A 763 33.11 -16.75 22.76
C LEU A 763 33.90 -16.86 24.07
N ASP A 764 34.96 -17.66 24.07
CA ASP A 764 35.98 -17.68 25.12
C ASP A 764 37.33 -17.24 24.52
N ARG A 765 38.15 -16.51 25.27
CA ARG A 765 39.50 -16.12 24.82
C ARG A 765 40.54 -17.05 25.42
N ALA A 766 41.28 -17.76 24.57
CA ALA A 766 42.34 -18.67 25.01
C ALA A 766 43.57 -17.89 25.53
N PRO A 767 44.44 -18.50 26.36
CA PRO A 767 45.63 -17.84 26.89
C PRO A 767 46.62 -17.33 25.82
N ASP A 768 46.59 -17.91 24.62
CA ASP A 768 47.39 -17.47 23.46
C ASP A 768 46.74 -16.30 22.68
N GLY A 769 45.62 -15.78 23.16
CA GLY A 769 44.90 -14.64 22.59
C GLY A 769 43.87 -14.99 21.51
N LYS A 770 43.77 -16.27 21.09
CA LYS A 770 42.79 -16.72 20.08
C LYS A 770 41.36 -16.81 20.63
N TRP A 771 40.39 -16.66 19.74
CA TRP A 771 38.98 -16.89 20.04
C TRP A 771 38.62 -18.37 19.91
N VAL A 772 38.00 -18.93 20.95
CA VAL A 772 37.30 -20.22 20.90
C VAL A 772 35.81 -19.93 20.75
N VAL A 773 35.26 -20.28 19.58
CA VAL A 773 33.89 -19.94 19.17
C VAL A 773 33.01 -21.18 19.29
N LYS A 774 32.00 -21.15 20.18
CA LYS A 774 31.13 -22.28 20.52
C LYS A 774 29.67 -21.97 20.16
N PRO A 775 29.10 -22.62 19.13
CA PRO A 775 27.66 -22.53 18.87
C PRO A 775 26.86 -23.05 20.06
N THR A 776 25.75 -22.38 20.37
CA THR A 776 24.84 -22.69 21.46
C THR A 776 23.40 -22.61 20.97
N LYS A 777 22.52 -23.39 21.59
CA LYS A 777 21.08 -23.38 21.31
C LYS A 777 20.33 -23.34 22.63
N ALA A 778 19.22 -22.62 22.66
CA ALA A 778 18.26 -22.61 23.75
C ALA A 778 16.85 -22.58 23.18
N THR A 779 15.97 -23.43 23.69
CA THR A 779 14.55 -23.38 23.32
C THR A 779 13.81 -22.40 24.21
N TYR A 780 12.95 -21.61 23.59
CA TYR A 780 12.00 -20.73 24.26
C TYR A 780 10.58 -21.10 23.85
N GLN A 781 9.66 -20.96 24.78
CA GLN A 781 8.23 -20.95 24.51
C GLN A 781 7.76 -19.51 24.63
N PHE A 782 7.16 -18.95 23.59
CA PHE A 782 6.49 -17.67 23.61
C PHE A 782 5.00 -17.86 23.84
N ARG A 783 4.39 -16.91 24.53
CA ARG A 783 2.95 -16.76 24.68
C ARG A 783 2.58 -15.30 24.53
N VAL A 784 1.85 -14.97 23.47
CA VAL A 784 1.37 -13.62 23.18
C VAL A 784 -0.13 -13.56 23.40
N ASP A 785 -0.59 -12.71 24.30
CA ASP A 785 -2.02 -12.45 24.49
C ASP A 785 -2.62 -11.79 23.24
N ARG A 786 -3.69 -12.37 22.66
CA ARG A 786 -4.36 -11.89 21.46
C ARG A 786 -5.40 -10.81 21.75
N ARG A 787 -5.87 -10.67 23.00
CA ARG A 787 -6.84 -9.64 23.37
C ARG A 787 -6.18 -8.26 23.27
N VAL A 788 -6.56 -7.51 22.25
CA VAL A 788 -6.14 -6.12 22.06
C VAL A 788 -6.88 -5.22 23.07
N PRO A 789 -6.18 -4.50 23.95
CA PRO A 789 -6.84 -3.68 24.98
C PRO A 789 -7.39 -2.38 24.39
N LYS A 790 -8.41 -1.82 25.05
CA LYS A 790 -8.72 -0.40 24.89
C LYS A 790 -7.59 0.42 25.53
N LEU A 791 -6.71 0.96 24.68
CA LEU A 791 -5.49 1.65 25.09
C LEU A 791 -5.74 3.14 25.33
N GLY A 792 -5.43 3.60 26.54
CA GLY A 792 -5.24 5.03 26.81
C GLY A 792 -3.78 5.43 26.67
N VAL A 793 -3.51 6.56 26.03
CA VAL A 793 -2.16 7.13 25.88
C VAL A 793 -2.14 8.49 26.55
N MET A 794 -1.29 8.65 27.56
CA MET A 794 -1.12 9.92 28.26
C MET A 794 0.24 10.54 27.94
N LEU A 795 0.24 11.74 27.37
CA LEU A 795 1.45 12.44 26.96
C LEU A 795 1.83 13.50 27.99
N VAL A 796 3.07 13.46 28.47
CA VAL A 796 3.65 14.62 29.17
C VAL A 796 4.14 15.59 28.10
N GLY A 797 3.62 16.81 28.08
CA GLY A 797 3.79 17.76 26.98
C GLY A 797 2.74 17.61 25.86
N TRP A 798 1.50 17.24 26.21
CA TRP A 798 0.42 16.96 25.24
C TRP A 798 0.10 18.17 24.35
N GLY A 799 0.17 19.38 24.89
CA GLY A 799 0.00 20.63 24.15
C GLY A 799 1.22 21.04 23.32
N GLY A 800 2.34 20.31 23.36
CA GLY A 800 3.50 20.55 22.51
C GLY A 800 3.21 20.31 21.02
N ASN A 801 4.18 20.66 20.16
CA ASN A 801 4.06 20.43 18.71
C ASN A 801 3.76 18.95 18.40
N ASN A 802 4.51 18.04 19.01
CA ASN A 802 4.33 16.59 18.81
C ASN A 802 2.97 16.09 19.31
N GLY A 803 2.58 16.45 20.54
CA GLY A 803 1.34 15.95 21.16
C GLY A 803 0.08 16.43 20.43
N SER A 804 0.04 17.71 20.05
CA SER A 804 -1.05 18.27 19.24
C SER A 804 -1.08 17.65 17.83
N THR A 805 0.09 17.47 17.19
CA THR A 805 0.19 16.85 15.85
C THR A 805 -0.26 15.39 15.85
N LEU A 806 0.15 14.59 16.83
CA LEU A 806 -0.29 13.20 16.95
C LEU A 806 -1.81 13.12 17.14
N THR A 807 -2.35 13.97 18.01
CA THR A 807 -3.80 14.00 18.29
C THR A 807 -4.59 14.38 17.04
N ALA A 808 -4.15 15.44 16.34
CA ALA A 808 -4.71 15.85 15.06
C ALA A 808 -4.63 14.75 14.01
N GLY A 809 -3.48 14.07 13.88
CA GLY A 809 -3.27 12.98 12.94
C GLY A 809 -4.21 11.79 13.18
N ILE A 810 -4.39 11.37 14.43
CA ILE A 810 -5.32 10.29 14.80
C ILE A 810 -6.76 10.71 14.51
N LEU A 811 -7.18 11.91 14.90
CA LEU A 811 -8.54 12.40 14.65
C LEU A 811 -8.84 12.55 13.15
N ALA A 812 -7.89 13.06 12.38
CA ALA A 812 -8.04 13.17 10.93
C ALA A 812 -8.26 11.81 10.28
N ASN A 813 -7.47 10.79 10.65
CA ASN A 813 -7.63 9.41 10.18
C ASN A 813 -8.98 8.82 10.62
N LYS A 814 -9.30 8.92 11.92
CA LYS A 814 -10.55 8.41 12.51
C LYS A 814 -11.81 8.95 11.85
N HIS A 815 -11.81 10.24 11.51
CA HIS A 815 -12.96 10.91 10.92
C HIS A 815 -12.91 10.99 9.38
N GLY A 816 -11.84 10.50 8.75
CA GLY A 816 -11.64 10.56 7.31
C GLY A 816 -11.57 12.00 6.77
N ILE A 817 -11.00 12.93 7.54
CA ILE A 817 -10.94 14.36 7.21
C ILE A 817 -9.96 14.57 6.06
N THR A 818 -10.48 14.99 4.91
CA THR A 818 -9.67 15.36 3.75
C THR A 818 -9.49 16.87 3.71
N TRP A 819 -8.38 17.33 3.16
CA TRP A 819 -8.10 18.76 3.03
C TRP A 819 -7.44 19.07 1.71
N MET A 820 -7.72 20.27 1.20
CA MET A 820 -7.09 20.76 -0.01
C MET A 820 -5.75 21.42 0.31
N THR A 821 -4.74 21.08 -0.49
CA THR A 821 -3.49 21.84 -0.57
C THR A 821 -3.29 22.34 -2.00
N LYS A 822 -2.22 23.12 -2.22
CA LYS A 822 -1.81 23.54 -3.58
C LYS A 822 -1.55 22.35 -4.53
N ASP A 823 -1.26 21.18 -3.97
CA ASP A 823 -0.94 19.95 -4.72
C ASP A 823 -2.14 18.99 -4.83
N GLY A 824 -3.36 19.48 -4.59
CA GLY A 824 -4.58 18.69 -4.69
C GLY A 824 -5.16 18.25 -3.35
N LEU A 825 -6.19 17.41 -3.42
CA LEU A 825 -6.86 16.86 -2.25
C LEU A 825 -5.94 15.85 -1.55
N LYS A 826 -5.73 16.05 -0.25
CA LYS A 826 -4.99 15.12 0.60
C LYS A 826 -5.97 14.30 1.44
N LYS A 827 -5.56 13.06 1.71
CA LYS A 827 -6.25 12.13 2.61
C LYS A 827 -5.37 11.89 3.84
N PRO A 828 -5.99 11.69 5.01
CA PRO A 828 -5.25 11.37 6.21
C PRO A 828 -4.60 9.98 6.05
N ASN A 829 -3.44 9.80 6.67
CA ASN A 829 -2.67 8.55 6.67
C ASN A 829 -1.76 8.51 7.91
N PHE A 830 -1.05 7.40 8.09
CA PHE A 830 -0.03 7.21 9.14
C PHE A 830 1.38 7.01 8.54
N TYR A 831 1.72 7.71 7.46
CA TYR A 831 3.06 7.60 6.88
C TYR A 831 4.14 8.02 7.87
N GLY A 832 5.30 7.35 7.78
CA GLY A 832 6.39 7.50 8.75
C GLY A 832 6.29 6.57 9.96
N SER A 833 5.14 5.93 10.19
CA SER A 833 4.98 4.88 11.21
C SER A 833 5.47 3.52 10.68
N LEU A 834 6.35 2.88 11.45
CA LEU A 834 6.79 1.50 11.23
C LEU A 834 5.61 0.53 11.32
N THR A 835 4.80 0.63 12.38
CA THR A 835 3.73 -0.34 12.63
C THR A 835 2.60 -0.23 11.61
N GLN A 836 2.28 0.98 11.14
CA GLN A 836 1.13 1.22 10.28
C GLN A 836 1.45 1.24 8.79
N ALA A 837 2.66 1.61 8.40
CA ALA A 837 3.01 1.83 6.99
C ALA A 837 4.21 1.00 6.49
N ALA A 838 4.90 0.24 7.34
CA ALA A 838 5.97 -0.65 6.91
C ALA A 838 5.48 -2.09 6.68
N THR A 839 6.32 -2.87 6.03
CA THR A 839 6.11 -4.29 5.76
C THR A 839 7.29 -5.12 6.25
N VAL A 840 7.06 -6.41 6.49
CA VAL A 840 8.07 -7.39 6.89
C VAL A 840 8.06 -8.53 5.88
N ARG A 841 9.25 -8.96 5.45
CA ARG A 841 9.38 -10.13 4.59
C ARG A 841 8.98 -11.37 5.38
N VAL A 842 8.03 -12.15 4.87
CA VAL A 842 7.53 -13.37 5.52
C VAL A 842 8.15 -14.63 4.92
N GLY A 843 8.52 -14.59 3.66
CA GLY A 843 9.18 -15.69 2.98
C GLY A 843 9.32 -15.43 1.49
N ASN A 844 9.52 -16.52 0.75
CA ASN A 844 9.51 -16.50 -0.71
C ASN A 844 8.34 -17.31 -1.23
N PHE A 845 7.81 -16.89 -2.37
CA PHE A 845 6.82 -17.62 -3.10
C PHE A 845 7.23 -17.58 -4.56
N GLU A 846 7.66 -18.74 -5.08
CA GLU A 846 8.02 -18.86 -6.49
C GLU A 846 9.16 -17.91 -6.95
N GLY A 847 10.25 -17.82 -6.18
CA GLY A 847 11.37 -16.93 -6.55
C GLY A 847 11.20 -15.49 -6.06
N GLU A 848 9.97 -15.11 -5.73
CA GLU A 848 9.62 -13.76 -5.32
C GLU A 848 9.53 -13.61 -3.81
N GLU A 849 10.10 -12.53 -3.27
CA GLU A 849 9.92 -12.20 -1.87
C GLU A 849 8.47 -11.77 -1.59
N VAL A 850 7.90 -12.31 -0.51
CA VAL A 850 6.56 -11.99 -0.02
C VAL A 850 6.68 -11.18 1.26
N TYR A 851 5.91 -10.10 1.31
CA TYR A 851 5.88 -9.15 2.41
C TYR A 851 4.47 -9.04 2.98
N ALA A 852 4.36 -9.00 4.31
CA ALA A 852 3.12 -8.70 5.02
C ALA A 852 3.21 -7.30 5.67
N PRO A 853 2.08 -6.59 5.89
CA PRO A 853 2.07 -5.39 6.74
C PRO A 853 2.68 -5.70 8.10
N PHE A 854 3.47 -4.78 8.65
CA PHE A 854 4.16 -5.00 9.92
C PHE A 854 3.19 -5.38 11.05
N LYS A 855 2.06 -4.68 11.15
CA LYS A 855 1.00 -4.95 12.12
C LYS A 855 0.24 -6.27 11.92
N ALA A 856 0.44 -6.98 10.80
CA ALA A 856 -0.23 -8.25 10.55
C ALA A 856 0.45 -9.42 11.29
N LEU A 857 1.72 -9.27 11.70
CA LEU A 857 2.47 -10.35 12.36
C LEU A 857 1.87 -10.74 13.72
N LEU A 858 1.36 -9.77 14.48
CA LEU A 858 0.73 -9.98 15.78
C LEU A 858 -0.42 -8.99 15.95
N PRO A 859 -1.49 -9.33 16.69
CA PRO A 859 -2.57 -8.39 16.99
C PRO A 859 -2.04 -7.14 17.70
N MET A 860 -2.27 -5.96 17.12
CA MET A 860 -1.86 -4.65 17.65
C MET A 860 -3.07 -3.74 17.81
N VAL A 861 -2.98 -2.77 18.72
CA VAL A 861 -3.98 -1.71 18.87
C VAL A 861 -4.10 -0.90 17.57
N GLU A 862 -5.32 -0.65 17.11
CA GLU A 862 -5.58 0.22 15.96
C GLU A 862 -5.49 1.70 16.41
N PRO A 863 -4.66 2.53 15.75
CA PRO A 863 -4.45 3.93 16.15
C PRO A 863 -5.73 4.75 16.33
N ASN A 864 -6.76 4.49 15.52
CA ASN A 864 -8.02 5.23 15.55
C ASN A 864 -8.85 5.00 16.84
N ASP A 865 -8.52 3.95 17.59
CA ASP A 865 -9.22 3.55 18.82
C ASP A 865 -8.49 3.99 20.11
N ILE A 866 -7.30 4.60 19.97
CA ILE A 866 -6.54 5.14 21.11
C ILE A 866 -7.31 6.28 21.77
N VAL A 867 -7.32 6.28 23.10
CA VAL A 867 -7.86 7.38 23.92
C VAL A 867 -6.72 8.28 24.40
N LEU A 868 -6.58 9.47 23.79
CA LEU A 868 -5.51 10.42 24.08
C LEU A 868 -5.84 11.37 25.23
N GLY A 869 -4.85 11.60 26.08
CA GLY A 869 -4.88 12.52 27.20
C GLY A 869 -3.46 12.93 27.59
N GLY A 870 -3.32 13.63 28.70
CA GLY A 870 -2.01 13.93 29.26
C GLY A 870 -1.91 15.27 29.95
N TRP A 871 -0.68 15.72 30.12
CA TRP A 871 -0.30 16.90 30.89
C TRP A 871 0.42 17.91 30.01
N ASP A 872 0.30 19.19 30.32
CA ASP A 872 1.18 20.24 29.80
C ASP A 872 1.27 21.35 30.85
N ILE A 873 2.42 22.01 30.92
CA ILE A 873 2.61 23.18 31.78
C ILE A 873 1.82 24.39 31.27
N SER A 874 1.32 24.33 30.03
CA SER A 874 0.39 25.29 29.43
C SER A 874 -1.05 24.78 29.49
N GLY A 875 -2.00 25.63 29.87
CA GLY A 875 -3.44 25.34 29.90
C GLY A 875 -4.14 25.47 28.55
N MET A 876 -3.39 25.78 27.49
CA MET A 876 -3.89 25.93 26.12
C MET A 876 -4.56 24.63 25.63
N ASN A 877 -5.76 24.75 25.07
CA ASN A 877 -6.45 23.59 24.49
C ASN A 877 -5.75 23.10 23.21
N LEU A 878 -6.04 21.88 22.77
CA LEU A 878 -5.31 21.31 21.65
C LEU A 878 -5.57 21.97 20.29
N ALA A 879 -6.70 22.64 20.09
CA ALA A 879 -6.93 23.39 18.85
C ALA A 879 -6.00 24.62 18.78
N GLU A 880 -5.87 25.36 19.88
CA GLU A 880 -4.93 26.48 20.01
C GLU A 880 -3.47 25.99 19.96
N ALA A 881 -3.18 24.84 20.58
CA ALA A 881 -1.85 24.23 20.53
C ALA A 881 -1.44 23.82 19.11
N MET A 882 -2.37 23.27 18.34
CA MET A 882 -2.18 22.93 16.93
C MET A 882 -1.87 24.18 16.09
N GLU A 883 -2.61 25.27 16.30
CA GLU A 883 -2.37 26.55 15.63
C GLU A 883 -0.99 27.14 16.00
N ARG A 884 -0.65 27.14 17.30
CA ARG A 884 0.67 27.55 17.80
C ARG A 884 1.81 26.73 17.18
N GLY A 885 1.59 25.42 17.01
CA GLY A 885 2.58 24.49 16.49
C GLY A 885 3.00 24.77 15.05
N LYS A 886 2.10 25.34 14.22
CA LYS A 886 2.32 25.66 12.80
C LYS A 886 2.85 24.48 11.98
N VAL A 887 2.35 23.27 12.27
CA VAL A 887 2.77 22.02 11.62
C VAL A 887 1.86 21.65 10.45
N LEU A 888 0.54 21.69 10.68
CA LEU A 888 -0.46 21.18 9.74
C LEU A 888 -0.97 22.28 8.79
N ASP A 889 -1.45 21.88 7.62
CA ASP A 889 -2.09 22.81 6.68
C ASP A 889 -3.30 23.50 7.33
N TRP A 890 -3.48 24.79 7.05
CA TRP A 890 -4.55 25.61 7.65
C TRP A 890 -5.95 25.00 7.49
N THR A 891 -6.30 24.55 6.28
CA THR A 891 -7.62 23.93 6.00
C THR A 891 -7.85 22.65 6.81
N LEU A 892 -6.79 21.92 7.16
CA LEU A 892 -6.89 20.76 8.04
C LEU A 892 -7.11 21.22 9.49
N GLN A 893 -6.39 22.25 9.93
CA GLN A 893 -6.56 22.82 11.27
C GLN A 893 -8.00 23.31 11.50
N GLU A 894 -8.59 24.04 10.55
CA GLU A 894 -9.98 24.53 10.66
C GLU A 894 -10.98 23.39 10.84
N GLN A 895 -10.80 22.28 10.11
CA GLN A 895 -11.68 21.12 10.18
C GLN A 895 -11.49 20.31 11.48
N LEU A 896 -10.28 20.32 12.04
CA LEU A 896 -9.95 19.61 13.28
C LEU A 896 -10.28 20.41 14.54
N ALA A 897 -10.30 21.74 14.48
CA ALA A 897 -10.53 22.61 15.63
C ALA A 897 -11.78 22.22 16.45
N PRO A 898 -12.95 21.88 15.86
CA PRO A 898 -14.12 21.44 16.62
C PRO A 898 -13.91 20.16 17.45
N TYR A 899 -13.00 19.28 17.04
CA TYR A 899 -12.69 18.03 17.74
C TYR A 899 -11.65 18.21 18.85
N MET A 900 -10.81 19.24 18.74
CA MET A 900 -9.65 19.45 19.60
C MET A 900 -9.83 20.59 20.62
N ARG A 901 -10.85 21.44 20.45
CA ARG A 901 -11.08 22.61 21.33
C ARG A 901 -11.41 22.24 22.78
N ASP A 902 -12.12 21.14 22.99
CA ASP A 902 -12.51 20.68 24.32
C ASP A 902 -11.45 19.76 24.96
N MET A 903 -10.36 19.47 24.25
CA MET A 903 -9.23 18.68 24.75
C MET A 903 -8.22 19.61 25.44
N VAL A 904 -8.29 19.65 26.77
CA VAL A 904 -7.42 20.50 27.61
C VAL A 904 -6.44 19.63 28.40
N PRO A 905 -5.12 19.94 28.38
CA PRO A 905 -4.15 19.20 29.17
C PRO A 905 -4.38 19.33 30.68
N LEU A 906 -4.11 18.24 31.41
CA LEU A 906 -4.03 18.27 32.86
C LEU A 906 -2.84 19.16 33.32
N PRO A 907 -2.92 19.79 34.52
CA PRO A 907 -1.82 20.57 35.05
C PRO A 907 -0.54 19.73 35.15
N GLY A 908 0.58 20.24 34.66
CA GLY A 908 1.88 19.54 34.66
C GLY A 908 2.81 19.94 35.81
N ILE A 909 3.83 19.14 36.08
CA ILE A 909 4.95 19.52 36.96
C ILE A 909 5.91 20.43 36.19
N TYR A 910 6.24 21.59 36.76
CA TYR A 910 7.22 22.52 36.22
C TYR A 910 8.30 22.80 37.25
N ASP A 911 9.56 22.62 36.85
CA ASP A 911 10.73 23.02 37.63
C ASP A 911 11.63 23.89 36.74
N PRO A 912 11.80 25.19 37.03
CA PRO A 912 12.58 26.10 36.21
C PRO A 912 14.07 25.75 36.15
N ASP A 913 14.58 24.97 37.12
CA ASP A 913 16.00 24.58 37.15
C ASP A 913 16.30 23.42 36.19
N PHE A 914 15.27 22.74 35.68
CA PHE A 914 15.44 21.59 34.77
C PHE A 914 15.26 21.92 33.30
N VAL A 915 14.55 23.00 32.95
CA VAL A 915 14.32 23.41 31.56
C VAL A 915 14.89 24.80 31.29
N ALA A 916 14.79 25.30 30.07
CA ALA A 916 15.25 26.66 29.78
C ALA A 916 14.39 27.71 30.50
N ALA A 917 15.02 28.76 31.05
CA ALA A 917 14.32 29.86 31.72
C ALA A 917 13.28 30.56 30.82
N ASN A 918 13.46 30.50 29.50
CA ASN A 918 12.51 31.03 28.51
C ASN A 918 11.18 30.27 28.42
N GLN A 919 10.98 29.22 29.22
CA GLN A 919 9.72 28.49 29.34
C GLN A 919 8.80 29.04 30.45
N GLU A 920 9.27 29.97 31.29
CA GLU A 920 8.52 30.52 32.42
C GLU A 920 7.17 31.12 32.00
N GLU A 921 7.15 31.93 30.93
CA GLU A 921 5.92 32.56 30.42
C GLU A 921 4.88 31.56 29.90
N ARG A 922 5.30 30.33 29.58
CA ARG A 922 4.41 29.26 29.11
C ARG A 922 3.76 28.48 30.26
N ALA A 923 4.32 28.55 31.47
CA ALA A 923 3.96 27.72 32.61
C ALA A 923 2.80 28.32 33.42
N ASP A 924 1.55 28.14 32.96
CA ASP A 924 0.33 28.64 33.60
C ASP A 924 -0.59 27.54 34.18
N ASN A 925 -0.29 26.27 33.92
CA ASN A 925 -1.10 25.10 34.28
C ASN A 925 -0.28 24.08 35.08
N LEU A 926 -0.14 24.29 36.39
CA LEU A 926 0.88 23.63 37.19
C LEU A 926 0.34 22.82 38.38
N ILE A 927 0.96 21.67 38.64
CA ILE A 927 0.85 20.94 39.92
C ILE A 927 1.79 21.59 40.94
N LYS A 928 1.22 22.07 42.04
CA LYS A 928 1.96 22.72 43.14
C LYS A 928 2.23 21.74 44.28
N GLY A 929 3.16 22.09 45.16
CA GLY A 929 3.51 21.31 46.35
C GLY A 929 4.94 20.79 46.33
N SER A 930 5.27 19.99 47.33
CA SER A 930 6.51 19.20 47.39
C SER A 930 6.52 18.11 46.32
N LYS A 931 7.70 17.56 46.02
CA LYS A 931 7.87 16.47 45.05
C LYS A 931 7.04 15.23 45.39
N ARG A 932 6.88 14.91 46.67
CA ARG A 932 5.99 13.83 47.14
C ARG A 932 4.52 14.13 46.80
N GLU A 933 4.04 15.33 47.11
CA GLU A 933 2.66 15.73 46.79
C GLU A 933 2.42 15.73 45.27
N GLN A 934 3.36 16.24 44.48
CA GLN A 934 3.29 16.23 43.02
C GLN A 934 3.23 14.80 42.47
N LEU A 935 4.08 13.89 42.96
CA LEU A 935 4.04 12.46 42.61
C LEU A 935 2.67 11.85 42.92
N ASP A 936 2.12 12.08 44.11
CA ASP A 936 0.83 11.52 44.50
C ASP A 936 -0.32 12.06 43.64
N VAL A 937 -0.29 13.34 43.24
CA VAL A 937 -1.26 13.92 42.30
C VAL A 937 -1.17 13.24 40.92
N VAL A 938 0.03 13.04 40.38
CA VAL A 938 0.21 12.37 39.07
C VAL A 938 -0.33 10.94 39.12
N ARG A 939 -0.05 10.20 40.19
CA ARG A 939 -0.59 8.84 40.40
C ARG A 939 -2.12 8.85 40.44
N GLN A 940 -2.71 9.78 41.17
CA GLN A 940 -4.16 9.91 41.24
C GLN A 940 -4.77 10.25 39.86
N GLN A 941 -4.11 11.12 39.09
CA GLN A 941 -4.55 11.49 37.73
C GLN A 941 -4.48 10.30 36.77
N ILE A 942 -3.43 9.46 36.84
CA ILE A 942 -3.32 8.22 36.04
C ILE A 942 -4.50 7.28 36.34
N ARG A 943 -4.79 7.02 37.62
CA ARG A 943 -5.93 6.16 38.03
C ARG A 943 -7.26 6.72 37.54
N THR A 944 -7.48 8.01 37.80
CA THR A 944 -8.72 8.70 37.45
C THR A 944 -8.94 8.70 35.94
N TYR A 945 -7.88 8.95 35.15
CA TYR A 945 -7.96 8.92 33.70
C TYR A 945 -8.27 7.53 33.15
N LYS A 946 -7.62 6.48 33.70
CA LYS A 946 -7.89 5.08 33.33
C LYS A 946 -9.36 4.72 33.55
N GLU A 947 -9.88 5.02 34.75
CA GLU A 947 -11.24 4.71 35.16
C GLU A 947 -12.28 5.52 34.37
N ALA A 948 -12.12 6.84 34.29
CA ALA A 948 -13.07 7.73 33.62
C ALA A 948 -13.26 7.42 32.12
N ASN A 949 -12.20 6.90 31.47
CA ASN A 949 -12.24 6.54 30.07
C ASN A 949 -12.47 5.04 29.83
N GLY A 950 -12.58 4.22 30.88
CA GLY A 950 -12.71 2.77 30.79
C GLY A 950 -11.57 2.14 29.96
N CYS A 951 -10.33 2.56 30.17
CA CYS A 951 -9.17 2.00 29.48
C CYS A 951 -8.69 0.73 30.18
N ASP A 952 -8.42 -0.34 29.42
CA ASP A 952 -7.88 -1.60 29.97
C ASP A 952 -6.41 -1.41 30.38
N LYS A 953 -5.64 -0.74 29.51
CA LYS A 953 -4.22 -0.42 29.69
C LYS A 953 -3.95 1.05 29.41
N LEU A 954 -2.89 1.56 30.03
CA LEU A 954 -2.33 2.87 29.74
C LEU A 954 -0.89 2.73 29.27
N VAL A 955 -0.42 3.69 28.48
CA VAL A 955 1.00 3.97 28.26
C VAL A 955 1.22 5.46 28.47
N VAL A 956 2.24 5.82 29.26
CA VAL A 956 2.66 7.21 29.44
C VAL A 956 3.91 7.47 28.63
N LEU A 957 3.96 8.59 27.92
CA LEU A 957 5.11 8.96 27.12
C LEU A 957 5.48 10.43 27.33
N TRP A 958 6.76 10.67 27.61
CA TRP A 958 7.32 12.02 27.72
C TRP A 958 7.63 12.58 26.32
N THR A 959 6.95 13.66 25.95
CA THR A 959 7.23 14.45 24.75
C THR A 959 7.29 15.96 25.07
N ALA A 960 7.50 16.31 26.34
CA ALA A 960 7.68 17.67 26.81
C ALA A 960 9.09 18.18 26.50
N ASN A 961 9.36 19.41 26.92
CA ASN A 961 10.66 20.05 26.81
C ASN A 961 11.81 19.12 27.24
N THR A 962 12.95 19.25 26.55
CA THR A 962 14.18 18.60 26.96
C THR A 962 14.63 19.20 28.29
N GLU A 963 14.78 18.36 29.31
CA GLU A 963 15.38 18.76 30.58
C GLU A 963 16.91 18.68 30.49
N ARG A 964 17.63 19.38 31.38
CA ARG A 964 19.05 19.10 31.64
C ARG A 964 19.21 17.72 32.26
N PHE A 965 20.44 17.22 32.31
CA PHE A 965 20.72 16.02 33.09
C PHE A 965 20.61 16.30 34.60
N ALA A 966 19.99 15.37 35.32
CA ALA A 966 20.05 15.29 36.77
C ALA A 966 21.40 14.72 37.20
N GLN A 967 21.93 15.19 38.33
CA GLN A 967 23.10 14.59 38.95
C GLN A 967 22.81 13.17 39.42
N VAL A 968 23.73 12.24 39.15
CA VAL A 968 23.70 10.89 39.73
C VAL A 968 24.72 10.83 40.87
N ALA A 969 24.27 10.47 42.07
CA ALA A 969 25.11 10.44 43.27
C ALA A 969 24.64 9.40 44.29
N ASP A 970 25.59 8.86 45.05
CA ASP A 970 25.34 7.93 46.15
C ASP A 970 24.43 8.57 47.22
N GLY A 971 23.40 7.86 47.66
CA GLY A 971 22.43 8.36 48.65
C GLY A 971 21.37 9.31 48.10
N LEU A 972 21.40 9.63 46.80
CA LEU A 972 20.44 10.49 46.12
C LEU A 972 19.48 9.68 45.23
N ASN A 973 20.01 9.06 44.17
CA ASN A 973 19.22 8.40 43.13
C ASN A 973 19.95 7.21 42.48
N ASP A 974 20.96 6.70 43.20
CA ASP A 974 21.76 5.51 42.91
C ASP A 974 21.00 4.20 43.16
N THR A 975 20.06 4.18 44.11
CA THR A 975 19.21 3.02 44.41
C THR A 975 17.73 3.41 44.46
N ALA A 976 16.84 2.43 44.31
CA ALA A 976 15.39 2.64 44.36
C ALA A 976 14.95 3.26 45.70
N ASP A 977 15.53 2.78 46.81
CA ASP A 977 15.21 3.28 48.16
C ASP A 977 15.73 4.71 48.37
N ASN A 978 16.95 5.01 47.91
CA ASN A 978 17.50 6.36 47.97
C ASN A 978 16.70 7.35 47.12
N LEU A 979 16.30 6.96 45.92
CA LEU A 979 15.44 7.77 45.05
C LEU A 979 14.12 8.12 45.73
N MET A 980 13.45 7.13 46.34
CA MET A 980 12.19 7.36 47.07
C MET A 980 12.40 8.26 48.28
N ALA A 981 13.49 8.08 49.04
CA ALA A 981 13.83 8.93 50.17
C ALA A 981 14.20 10.36 49.74
N ALA A 982 14.83 10.54 48.58
CA ALA A 982 15.14 11.86 48.02
C ALA A 982 13.87 12.61 47.61
N ILE A 983 12.87 11.92 47.07
CA ILE A 983 11.54 12.48 46.80
C ILE A 983 10.88 12.95 48.10
N ASP A 984 10.96 12.16 49.18
CA ASP A 984 10.44 12.54 50.51
C ASP A 984 11.13 13.76 51.10
N ARG A 985 12.45 13.88 50.90
CA ARG A 985 13.24 15.04 51.34
C ARG A 985 13.09 16.25 50.42
N ASN A 986 12.30 16.14 49.35
CA ASN A 986 12.09 17.20 48.37
C ASN A 986 13.39 17.65 47.66
N GLU A 987 14.34 16.74 47.46
CA GLU A 987 15.69 17.02 46.94
C GLU A 987 15.68 17.74 45.59
N ALA A 988 16.51 18.75 45.40
CA ALA A 988 16.52 19.59 44.21
C ALA A 988 16.88 18.83 42.92
N GLU A 989 17.73 17.81 43.00
CA GLU A 989 18.19 17.03 41.84
C GLU A 989 17.22 15.92 41.39
N ILE A 990 15.97 15.95 41.84
CA ILE A 990 14.91 15.06 41.32
C ILE A 990 14.09 15.80 40.26
N ALA A 991 14.28 15.43 39.00
CA ALA A 991 13.62 16.05 37.86
C ALA A 991 12.11 15.76 37.81
N PRO A 992 11.30 16.65 37.21
CA PRO A 992 9.91 16.37 36.88
C PRO A 992 9.71 15.05 36.11
N SER A 993 10.54 14.78 35.09
CA SER A 993 10.47 13.51 34.35
C SER A 993 10.65 12.27 35.24
N THR A 994 11.54 12.34 36.23
CA THR A 994 11.74 11.27 37.21
C THR A 994 10.48 11.04 38.05
N LEU A 995 9.77 12.11 38.45
CA LEU A 995 8.51 11.97 39.19
C LEU A 995 7.42 11.29 38.37
N TYR A 996 7.27 11.62 37.08
CA TYR A 996 6.33 10.92 36.20
C TYR A 996 6.72 9.45 36.01
N ALA A 997 8.01 9.15 35.81
CA ALA A 997 8.49 7.78 35.67
C ALA A 997 8.22 6.95 36.95
N VAL A 998 8.52 7.50 38.12
CA VAL A 998 8.20 6.88 39.42
C VAL A 998 6.68 6.68 39.57
N ALA A 999 5.86 7.68 39.22
CA ALA A 999 4.41 7.56 39.26
C ALA A 999 3.92 6.38 38.42
N CYS A 1000 4.40 6.27 37.19
CA CYS A 1000 4.01 5.21 36.26
C CYS A 1000 4.42 3.83 36.77
N VAL A 1001 5.65 3.67 37.27
CA VAL A 1001 6.11 2.40 37.85
C VAL A 1001 5.30 2.00 39.08
N LEU A 1002 4.97 2.94 39.96
CA LEU A 1002 4.13 2.67 41.13
C LEU A 1002 2.67 2.35 40.77
N GLU A 1003 2.21 2.73 39.57
CA GLU A 1003 0.87 2.42 39.04
C GLU A 1003 0.86 1.22 38.06
N GLY A 1004 2.01 0.57 37.81
CA GLY A 1004 2.08 -0.53 36.86
C GLY A 1004 1.89 -0.13 35.40
N VAL A 1005 2.18 1.13 35.06
CA VAL A 1005 1.97 1.70 33.72
C VAL A 1005 3.31 1.86 33.00
N PRO A 1006 3.45 1.37 31.75
CA PRO A 1006 4.64 1.62 30.95
C PRO A 1006 4.96 3.11 30.79
N PHE A 1007 6.24 3.47 30.93
CA PHE A 1007 6.73 4.83 30.74
C PHE A 1007 7.81 4.91 29.67
N VAL A 1008 7.59 5.73 28.65
CA VAL A 1008 8.55 5.94 27.56
C VAL A 1008 9.09 7.36 27.58
N ASN A 1009 10.40 7.52 27.63
CA ASN A 1009 11.06 8.83 27.55
C ASN A 1009 11.41 9.18 26.09
N GLY A 1010 10.69 10.14 25.53
CA GLY A 1010 10.91 10.65 24.18
C GLY A 1010 11.95 11.77 24.06
N SER A 1011 12.56 12.18 25.18
CA SER A 1011 13.52 13.28 25.27
C SER A 1011 14.88 12.79 25.81
N PRO A 1012 15.98 13.57 25.67
CA PRO A 1012 17.33 13.04 25.88
C PRO A 1012 17.83 13.09 27.32
N GLN A 1013 17.10 13.70 28.26
CA GLN A 1013 17.52 13.75 29.65
C GLN A 1013 17.61 12.35 30.27
N ASN A 1014 18.51 12.19 31.24
CA ASN A 1014 18.76 10.93 31.95
C ASN A 1014 17.68 10.61 33.01
N THR A 1015 16.41 10.61 32.61
CA THR A 1015 15.26 10.29 33.47
C THR A 1015 15.47 8.98 34.24
N PHE A 1016 16.07 7.99 33.57
CA PHE A 1016 16.31 6.65 34.08
C PHE A 1016 17.66 6.55 34.81
N VAL A 1017 17.79 7.30 35.89
CA VAL A 1017 18.89 7.16 36.86
C VAL A 1017 18.91 5.74 37.46
N PRO A 1018 20.04 5.25 38.02
CA PRO A 1018 20.16 3.87 38.48
C PRO A 1018 19.05 3.42 39.44
N GLY A 1019 18.65 4.26 40.39
CA GLY A 1019 17.54 3.96 41.29
C GLY A 1019 16.18 3.86 40.61
N MET A 1020 15.96 4.58 39.51
CA MET A 1020 14.73 4.47 38.71
C MET A 1020 14.70 3.17 37.91
N ILE A 1021 15.85 2.75 37.36
CA ILE A 1021 16.00 1.45 36.68
C ILE A 1021 15.74 0.31 37.68
N GLU A 1022 16.35 0.37 38.86
CA GLU A 1022 16.14 -0.61 39.92
C GLU A 1022 14.66 -0.67 40.34
N LEU A 1023 14.00 0.47 40.49
CA LEU A 1023 12.57 0.55 40.83
C LEU A 1023 11.70 -0.11 39.75
N ALA A 1024 11.94 0.18 38.47
CA ALA A 1024 11.21 -0.42 37.36
C ALA A 1024 11.40 -1.94 37.29
N VAL A 1025 12.62 -2.43 37.52
CA VAL A 1025 12.94 -3.86 37.59
C VAL A 1025 12.22 -4.54 38.77
N LYS A 1026 12.28 -3.92 39.96
CA LYS A 1026 11.63 -4.42 41.18
C LYS A 1026 10.11 -4.56 41.03
N HIS A 1027 9.48 -3.63 40.32
CA HIS A 1027 8.05 -3.63 40.07
C HIS A 1027 7.64 -4.34 38.77
N ASN A 1028 8.61 -4.79 37.96
CA ASN A 1028 8.42 -5.39 36.64
C ASN A 1028 7.55 -4.52 35.72
N VAL A 1029 7.85 -3.21 35.65
CA VAL A 1029 7.13 -2.25 34.80
C VAL A 1029 8.01 -1.79 33.66
N LEU A 1030 7.45 -1.78 32.45
CA LEU A 1030 8.17 -1.41 31.25
C LEU A 1030 8.63 0.06 31.29
N ILE A 1031 9.92 0.28 31.08
CA ILE A 1031 10.48 1.59 30.78
C ILE A 1031 11.33 1.55 29.50
N GLY A 1032 11.30 2.61 28.71
CA GLY A 1032 12.05 2.70 27.46
C GLY A 1032 12.35 4.13 27.04
N GLY A 1033 13.37 4.31 26.20
CA GLY A 1033 13.93 5.61 25.87
C GLY A 1033 15.35 5.43 25.31
N ASP A 1034 16.15 6.49 25.14
CA ASP A 1034 15.85 7.92 25.32
C ASP A 1034 15.93 8.67 23.97
N ASP A 1035 15.16 9.76 23.86
CA ASP A 1035 15.11 10.71 22.74
C ASP A 1035 14.61 10.14 21.40
N PHE A 1036 13.58 10.72 20.78
CA PHE A 1036 13.05 10.20 19.49
C PHE A 1036 14.12 10.15 18.39
N LYS A 1037 14.32 9.01 17.75
CA LYS A 1037 15.22 8.88 16.59
C LYS A 1037 14.54 9.38 15.32
N SER A 1038 14.35 10.70 15.19
CA SER A 1038 13.81 11.37 14.00
C SER A 1038 14.91 11.82 13.02
N GLY A 1039 14.51 12.04 11.76
CA GLY A 1039 15.26 12.77 10.72
C GLY A 1039 16.76 12.47 10.62
N GLN A 1040 17.58 13.39 11.14
CA GLN A 1040 19.05 13.37 11.02
C GLN A 1040 19.71 12.16 11.70
N THR A 1041 19.39 11.88 12.97
CA THR A 1041 20.06 10.80 13.70
C THR A 1041 19.65 9.44 13.15
N LYS A 1042 18.40 9.29 12.70
CA LYS A 1042 17.94 8.07 12.03
C LYS A 1042 18.77 7.80 10.77
N LEU A 1043 19.00 8.82 9.94
CA LEU A 1043 19.86 8.71 8.75
C LEU A 1043 21.33 8.43 9.11
N LYS A 1044 21.88 9.14 10.12
CA LYS A 1044 23.24 8.91 10.62
C LYS A 1044 23.49 7.46 11.03
N SER A 1045 22.55 6.87 11.77
CA SER A 1045 22.64 5.46 12.21
C SER A 1045 22.57 4.43 11.07
N VAL A 1046 22.11 4.82 9.88
CA VAL A 1046 22.17 4.00 8.66
C VAL A 1046 23.50 4.22 7.94
N LEU A 1047 23.90 5.49 7.77
CA LEU A 1047 25.09 5.84 7.01
C LEU A 1047 26.38 5.35 7.67
N VAL A 1048 26.52 5.48 8.99
CA VAL A 1048 27.73 5.06 9.68
C VAL A 1048 27.88 3.53 9.67
N ASP A 1049 26.79 2.78 9.84
CA ASP A 1049 26.77 1.32 9.71
C ASP A 1049 27.17 0.89 8.28
N PHE A 1050 26.64 1.56 7.25
CA PHE A 1050 27.03 1.36 5.85
C PHE A 1050 28.52 1.66 5.59
N LEU A 1051 29.01 2.84 5.99
CA LEU A 1051 30.39 3.27 5.70
C LEU A 1051 31.41 2.34 6.35
N VAL A 1052 31.27 2.09 7.66
CA VAL A 1052 32.17 1.20 8.41
C VAL A 1052 32.04 -0.24 7.91
N GLY A 1053 30.82 -0.71 7.64
CA GLY A 1053 30.56 -2.04 7.08
C GLY A 1053 31.15 -2.24 5.68
N ALA A 1054 31.27 -1.18 4.88
CA ALA A 1054 31.93 -1.18 3.58
C ALA A 1054 33.47 -1.06 3.66
N GLY A 1055 34.04 -0.96 4.86
CA GLY A 1055 35.48 -0.79 5.06
C GLY A 1055 35.99 0.64 4.81
N LEU A 1056 35.10 1.63 4.78
CA LEU A 1056 35.46 3.04 4.73
C LEU A 1056 35.64 3.54 6.17
N LYS A 1057 36.65 4.37 6.41
CA LYS A 1057 36.95 4.89 7.75
C LYS A 1057 36.43 6.33 7.88
N PRO A 1058 35.21 6.57 8.39
CA PRO A 1058 34.81 7.90 8.84
C PRO A 1058 35.87 8.49 9.76
N THR A 1059 36.39 9.67 9.40
CA THR A 1059 37.36 10.43 10.21
C THR A 1059 36.78 11.74 10.71
N ALA A 1060 35.76 12.29 10.06
CA ALA A 1060 34.99 13.42 10.55
C ALA A 1060 33.50 13.29 10.25
N ILE A 1061 32.67 13.62 11.24
CA ILE A 1061 31.21 13.69 11.17
C ILE A 1061 30.79 15.03 11.78
N VAL A 1062 30.25 15.93 10.96
CA VAL A 1062 29.82 17.25 11.43
C VAL A 1062 28.34 17.41 11.16
N SER A 1063 27.54 17.52 12.22
CA SER A 1063 26.08 17.52 12.17
C SER A 1063 25.49 18.84 12.67
N TYR A 1064 25.20 19.76 11.76
CA TYR A 1064 24.53 21.02 12.05
C TYR A 1064 23.02 20.87 11.99
N ASN A 1065 22.33 21.63 12.84
CA ASN A 1065 20.87 21.71 12.86
C ASN A 1065 20.42 23.13 13.18
N HIS A 1066 19.32 23.57 12.57
CA HIS A 1066 18.57 24.72 13.07
C HIS A 1066 17.07 24.53 12.91
N LEU A 1067 16.30 25.03 13.89
CA LEU A 1067 14.85 24.92 13.98
C LEU A 1067 14.29 26.12 14.79
N GLY A 1068 13.04 26.49 14.53
CA GLY A 1068 12.39 27.68 15.07
C GLY A 1068 11.16 27.41 15.96
N ASN A 1069 10.84 26.13 16.20
CA ASN A 1069 9.77 25.72 17.12
C ASN A 1069 10.22 25.81 18.59
N ASN A 1070 9.32 25.44 19.52
CA ASN A 1070 9.60 25.53 20.95
C ASN A 1070 10.72 24.58 21.41
N ASP A 1071 10.94 23.45 20.71
CA ASP A 1071 12.08 22.58 21.01
C ASP A 1071 13.40 23.32 20.76
N GLY A 1072 13.53 23.97 19.60
CA GLY A 1072 14.68 24.82 19.31
C GLY A 1072 14.86 25.96 20.31
N LEU A 1073 13.78 26.59 20.75
CA LEU A 1073 13.82 27.66 21.75
C LEU A 1073 14.34 27.15 23.10
N ASN A 1074 13.86 25.99 23.56
CA ASN A 1074 14.31 25.36 24.80
C ASN A 1074 15.77 24.91 24.70
N LEU A 1075 16.19 24.34 23.57
CA LEU A 1075 17.55 23.89 23.30
C LEU A 1075 18.54 25.04 23.04
N SER A 1076 18.09 26.30 23.06
CA SER A 1076 19.00 27.45 23.01
C SER A 1076 19.80 27.62 24.32
N ALA A 1077 19.30 27.05 25.43
CA ALA A 1077 20.01 27.03 26.70
C ALA A 1077 21.11 25.95 26.71
N PRO A 1078 22.34 26.25 27.19
CA PRO A 1078 23.45 25.30 27.13
C PRO A 1078 23.21 23.96 27.85
N GLN A 1079 22.54 23.96 28.99
CA GLN A 1079 22.33 22.76 29.80
C GLN A 1079 21.33 21.78 29.16
N THR A 1080 20.26 22.28 28.55
CA THR A 1080 19.29 21.46 27.80
C THR A 1080 19.85 21.02 26.45
N PHE A 1081 20.66 21.87 25.79
CA PHE A 1081 21.42 21.49 24.60
C PHE A 1081 22.36 20.32 24.88
N ARG A 1082 23.09 20.36 26.00
CA ARG A 1082 24.07 19.32 26.36
C ARG A 1082 23.44 17.92 26.41
N SER A 1083 22.22 17.81 26.91
CA SER A 1083 21.47 16.54 26.91
C SER A 1083 21.26 16.00 25.49
N LYS A 1084 20.83 16.87 24.57
CA LYS A 1084 20.61 16.52 23.15
C LYS A 1084 21.93 16.28 22.40
N GLU A 1085 23.01 16.96 22.78
CA GLU A 1085 24.34 16.74 22.23
C GLU A 1085 24.83 15.31 22.53
N ILE A 1086 24.74 14.88 23.79
CA ILE A 1086 25.16 13.54 24.22
C ILE A 1086 24.40 12.45 23.45
N SER A 1087 23.06 12.51 23.38
CA SER A 1087 22.26 11.50 22.69
C SER A 1087 22.54 11.43 21.18
N LYS A 1088 22.95 12.54 20.57
CA LYS A 1088 23.26 12.62 19.12
C LYS A 1088 24.69 12.19 18.79
N SER A 1089 25.61 12.30 19.73
CA SER A 1089 27.02 11.94 19.54
C SER A 1089 27.23 10.43 19.70
N ASN A 1090 26.66 9.82 20.73
CA ASN A 1090 26.95 8.41 21.08
C ASN A 1090 26.44 7.36 20.05
N VAL A 1091 25.64 7.79 19.07
CA VAL A 1091 25.03 6.90 18.07
C VAL A 1091 26.03 6.21 17.14
N VAL A 1092 27.30 6.62 17.16
CA VAL A 1092 28.37 6.08 16.29
C VAL A 1092 29.33 5.14 17.02
N ASP A 1093 29.29 5.11 18.35
CA ASP A 1093 30.32 4.50 19.19
C ASP A 1093 30.40 2.97 19.01
N ASP A 1094 29.25 2.29 18.91
CA ASP A 1094 29.19 0.85 18.70
C ASP A 1094 29.75 0.45 17.33
N MET A 1095 29.55 1.29 16.31
CA MET A 1095 30.11 1.04 14.98
C MET A 1095 31.61 1.26 14.92
N VAL A 1096 32.14 2.31 15.55
CA VAL A 1096 33.59 2.52 15.67
C VAL A 1096 34.25 1.35 16.41
N ALA A 1097 33.67 0.93 17.55
CA ALA A 1097 34.17 -0.18 18.34
C ALA A 1097 34.10 -1.53 17.60
N SER A 1098 33.20 -1.69 16.62
CA SER A 1098 33.03 -2.94 15.88
C SER A 1098 34.18 -3.27 14.92
N ASN A 1099 35.03 -2.29 14.56
CA ASN A 1099 36.03 -2.47 13.50
C ASN A 1099 37.44 -1.98 13.92
N SER A 1100 38.18 -2.86 14.59
CA SER A 1100 39.56 -2.61 15.02
C SER A 1100 40.60 -2.58 13.89
N ILE A 1101 40.19 -2.83 12.63
CA ILE A 1101 41.07 -2.69 11.46
C ILE A 1101 41.14 -1.23 11.05
N LEU A 1102 40.01 -0.52 11.09
CA LEU A 1102 39.91 0.89 10.73
C LEU A 1102 40.32 1.80 11.89
N TYR A 1103 39.93 1.44 13.12
CA TYR A 1103 40.15 2.26 14.30
C TYR A 1103 41.08 1.55 15.31
N ALA A 1104 42.10 2.26 15.77
CA ALA A 1104 42.91 1.83 16.91
C ALA A 1104 42.07 1.87 18.21
N PRO A 1105 42.47 1.14 19.27
CA PRO A 1105 41.78 1.21 20.56
C PRO A 1105 41.70 2.66 21.08
N GLY A 1106 40.47 3.15 21.27
CA GLY A 1106 40.19 4.53 21.72
C GLY A 1106 40.27 5.59 20.62
N GLU A 1107 40.47 5.21 19.36
CA GLU A 1107 40.36 6.13 18.21
C GLU A 1107 38.89 6.36 17.84
N HIS A 1108 38.51 7.62 17.65
CA HIS A 1108 37.18 8.02 17.21
C HIS A 1108 37.29 9.07 16.09
N PRO A 1109 36.30 9.15 15.17
CA PRO A 1109 36.20 10.28 14.26
C PRO A 1109 35.97 11.58 15.04
N ASP A 1110 36.39 12.71 14.46
CA ASP A 1110 35.94 14.02 14.92
C ASP A 1110 34.42 14.07 14.79
N HIS A 1111 33.69 14.23 15.90
CA HIS A 1111 32.22 14.26 15.90
C HIS A 1111 31.69 15.52 16.55
N VAL A 1112 31.07 16.38 15.73
CA VAL A 1112 30.54 17.67 16.18
C VAL A 1112 29.04 17.72 15.93
N VAL A 1113 28.28 18.11 16.95
CA VAL A 1113 26.84 18.31 16.87
C VAL A 1113 26.52 19.77 17.20
N VAL A 1114 25.75 20.42 16.33
CA VAL A 1114 25.31 21.81 16.55
C VAL A 1114 23.80 21.89 16.39
N ILE A 1115 23.15 22.63 17.30
CA ILE A 1115 21.74 22.99 17.21
C ILE A 1115 21.62 24.49 17.44
N LYS A 1116 20.91 25.19 16.55
CA LYS A 1116 20.65 26.63 16.65
C LYS A 1116 19.15 26.92 16.59
N TYR A 1117 18.73 27.87 17.41
CA TYR A 1117 17.38 28.40 17.34
C TYR A 1117 17.29 29.46 16.23
N VAL A 1118 16.47 29.19 15.22
CA VAL A 1118 16.23 30.10 14.09
C VAL A 1118 14.72 30.20 13.89
N PRO A 1119 14.04 31.20 14.49
CA PRO A 1119 12.57 31.29 14.53
C PRO A 1119 11.90 31.15 13.17
N TYR A 1120 12.53 31.69 12.11
CA TYR A 1120 11.95 31.77 10.78
C TYR A 1120 11.54 30.41 10.19
N VAL A 1121 12.29 29.34 10.49
CA VAL A 1121 12.00 28.01 9.93
C VAL A 1121 10.94 27.24 10.72
N ALA A 1122 10.49 27.75 11.88
CA ALA A 1122 9.48 27.11 12.72
C ALA A 1122 9.75 25.60 12.93
N ASP A 1123 8.78 24.73 12.66
CA ASP A 1123 8.90 23.27 12.81
C ASP A 1123 9.74 22.59 11.70
N SER A 1124 10.01 23.30 10.60
CA SER A 1124 10.75 22.84 9.41
C SER A 1124 12.26 22.87 9.66
N LYS A 1125 12.71 22.03 10.60
CA LYS A 1125 14.11 21.85 10.97
C LYS A 1125 14.98 21.57 9.74
N ARG A 1126 16.14 22.23 9.69
CA ARG A 1126 17.18 21.94 8.68
C ARG A 1126 18.33 21.20 9.33
N ALA A 1127 18.66 20.03 8.80
CA ALA A 1127 19.85 19.27 9.13
C ALA A 1127 20.86 19.35 8.00
N MET A 1128 22.11 19.65 8.34
CA MET A 1128 23.23 19.69 7.40
C MET A 1128 24.35 18.86 7.97
N ASP A 1129 24.71 17.79 7.27
CA ASP A 1129 25.70 16.83 7.73
C ASP A 1129 26.83 16.69 6.71
N GLU A 1130 28.06 16.66 7.20
CA GLU A 1130 29.24 16.28 6.43
C GLU A 1130 29.85 15.00 7.02
N TYR A 1131 30.06 13.99 6.18
CA TYR A 1131 30.78 12.77 6.52
C TYR A 1131 32.03 12.70 5.65
N THR A 1132 33.20 12.83 6.27
CA THR A 1132 34.48 12.65 5.59
C THR A 1132 35.10 11.33 6.06
N SER A 1133 35.47 10.49 5.09
CA SER A 1133 36.08 9.18 5.31
C SER A 1133 37.42 9.06 4.59
N GLU A 1134 38.37 8.39 5.22
CA GLU A 1134 39.55 7.87 4.53
C GLU A 1134 39.20 6.59 3.76
N ILE A 1135 39.76 6.50 2.55
CA ILE A 1135 39.56 5.37 1.63
C ILE A 1135 40.91 4.84 1.12
N PHE A 1136 40.86 3.90 0.17
CA PHE A 1136 42.05 3.23 -0.36
C PHE A 1136 43.18 4.21 -0.74
N MET A 1137 44.42 3.85 -0.37
CA MET A 1137 45.65 4.59 -0.67
C MET A 1137 45.67 6.05 -0.18
N GLY A 1138 45.01 6.34 0.96
CA GLY A 1138 44.97 7.69 1.55
C GLY A 1138 44.04 8.66 0.82
N GLY A 1139 43.20 8.16 -0.09
CA GLY A 1139 42.14 8.95 -0.70
C GLY A 1139 41.10 9.39 0.34
N ARG A 1140 40.23 10.32 -0.07
CA ARG A 1140 39.11 10.79 0.76
C ARG A 1140 37.78 10.64 0.04
N ASN A 1141 36.75 10.28 0.79
CA ASN A 1141 35.34 10.34 0.38
C ASN A 1141 34.62 11.35 1.29
N THR A 1142 33.90 12.30 0.70
CA THR A 1142 33.14 13.31 1.46
C THR A 1142 31.69 13.32 0.98
N LEU A 1143 30.76 13.13 1.91
CA LEU A 1143 29.32 13.20 1.68
C LEU A 1143 28.77 14.43 2.39
N VAL A 1144 28.16 15.34 1.62
CA VAL A 1144 27.45 16.51 2.15
C VAL A 1144 25.96 16.30 1.97
N ILE A 1145 25.22 16.36 3.07
CA ILE A 1145 23.79 16.04 3.11
C ILE A 1145 23.04 17.25 3.65
N HIS A 1146 22.00 17.67 2.94
CA HIS A 1146 21.02 18.63 3.44
C HIS A 1146 19.66 17.94 3.55
N ASN A 1147 19.07 17.95 4.75
CA ASN A 1147 17.81 17.30 5.06
C ASN A 1147 16.82 18.32 5.66
N THR A 1148 15.73 18.57 4.96
CA THR A 1148 14.58 19.34 5.47
C THR A 1148 13.65 18.39 6.20
N CYS A 1149 13.50 18.57 7.51
CA CYS A 1149 12.70 17.74 8.38
C CYS A 1149 11.54 18.57 8.95
N GLU A 1150 10.30 18.27 8.58
CA GLU A 1150 9.14 18.70 9.35
C GLU A 1150 9.12 17.87 10.64
N ASP A 1151 9.70 18.40 11.70
CA ASP A 1151 10.17 17.59 12.84
C ASP A 1151 9.01 16.88 13.55
N SER A 1152 7.87 17.58 13.71
CA SER A 1152 6.68 17.03 14.34
C SER A 1152 5.98 15.97 13.47
N LEU A 1153 6.01 16.12 12.14
CA LEU A 1153 5.47 15.11 11.22
C LEU A 1153 6.33 13.85 11.17
N LEU A 1154 7.62 13.94 11.51
CA LEU A 1154 8.49 12.78 11.71
C LEU A 1154 8.38 12.18 13.12
N ALA A 1155 8.18 13.01 14.14
CA ALA A 1155 8.11 12.57 15.53
C ALA A 1155 6.75 11.96 15.91
N ALA A 1156 5.63 12.49 15.42
CA ALA A 1156 4.30 11.98 15.77
C ALA A 1156 4.10 10.49 15.40
N PRO A 1157 4.49 10.01 14.21
CA PRO A 1157 4.44 8.57 13.89
C PRO A 1157 5.38 7.72 14.76
N ILE A 1158 6.52 8.26 15.19
CA ILE A 1158 7.44 7.59 16.12
C ILE A 1158 6.78 7.44 17.49
N ILE A 1159 6.11 8.47 18.00
CA ILE A 1159 5.35 8.41 19.26
C ILE A 1159 4.27 7.34 19.16
N LEU A 1160 3.53 7.30 18.04
CA LEU A 1160 2.53 6.28 17.78
C LEU A 1160 3.14 4.87 17.84
N ASP A 1161 4.24 4.63 17.14
CA ASP A 1161 4.91 3.32 17.18
C ASP A 1161 5.41 2.97 18.58
N LEU A 1162 5.99 3.94 19.32
CA LEU A 1162 6.49 3.71 20.67
C LEU A 1162 5.38 3.24 21.62
N VAL A 1163 4.21 3.87 21.59
CA VAL A 1163 3.10 3.49 22.49
C VAL A 1163 2.44 2.18 22.09
N LEU A 1164 2.32 1.91 20.79
CA LEU A 1164 1.79 0.65 20.28
C LEU A 1164 2.71 -0.53 20.60
N LEU A 1165 4.02 -0.36 20.39
CA LEU A 1165 5.01 -1.39 20.72
C LEU A 1165 5.16 -1.55 22.23
N ALA A 1166 5.16 -0.48 23.02
CA ALA A 1166 5.18 -0.57 24.47
C ALA A 1166 3.99 -1.38 25.00
N GLU A 1167 2.78 -1.15 24.46
CA GLU A 1167 1.61 -1.99 24.78
C GLU A 1167 1.84 -3.45 24.38
N LEU A 1168 2.21 -3.71 23.13
CA LEU A 1168 2.40 -5.07 22.61
C LEU A 1168 3.43 -5.87 23.42
N ILE A 1169 4.54 -5.24 23.82
CA ILE A 1169 5.60 -5.87 24.62
C ILE A 1169 5.02 -6.39 25.95
N THR A 1170 4.08 -5.68 26.57
CA THR A 1170 3.43 -6.14 27.81
C THR A 1170 2.55 -7.38 27.64
N ARG A 1171 2.23 -7.77 26.40
CA ARG A 1171 1.47 -9.00 26.08
C ARG A 1171 2.38 -10.17 25.71
N ILE A 1172 3.67 -9.93 25.46
CA ILE A 1172 4.63 -10.98 25.10
C ILE A 1172 5.23 -11.56 26.38
N ASN A 1173 4.94 -12.83 26.62
CA ASN A 1173 5.55 -13.62 27.67
C ASN A 1173 6.41 -14.71 27.06
N LEU A 1174 7.47 -15.10 27.76
CA LEU A 1174 8.31 -16.23 27.38
C LEU A 1174 8.69 -17.06 28.60
N LYS A 1175 9.16 -18.27 28.33
CA LYS A 1175 9.93 -19.09 29.27
C LYS A 1175 10.95 -19.91 28.51
N LYS A 1176 12.05 -20.24 29.17
CA LYS A 1176 13.05 -21.20 28.69
C LYS A 1176 12.67 -22.62 29.15
N ASP A 1177 13.13 -23.67 28.46
CA ASP A 1177 12.78 -25.08 28.77
C ASP A 1177 13.01 -25.51 30.24
N GLU A 1178 13.92 -24.85 30.97
CA GLU A 1178 14.24 -25.15 32.37
C GLU A 1178 13.37 -24.35 33.37
N GLU A 1179 12.50 -23.47 32.88
CA GLU A 1179 11.65 -22.60 33.69
C GLU A 1179 10.21 -23.12 33.77
N GLU A 1180 9.64 -23.12 34.97
CA GLU A 1180 8.28 -23.63 35.19
C GLU A 1180 7.19 -22.67 34.72
N ALA A 1181 7.44 -21.34 34.78
CA ALA A 1181 6.44 -20.31 34.56
C ALA A 1181 6.82 -19.32 33.46
N PHE A 1182 5.82 -18.87 32.69
CA PHE A 1182 5.97 -17.75 31.77
C PHE A 1182 6.18 -16.44 32.55
N HIS A 1183 7.08 -15.60 32.04
CA HIS A 1183 7.28 -14.25 32.53
C HIS A 1183 7.34 -13.26 31.36
N GLY A 1184 7.09 -11.99 31.64
CA GLY A 1184 7.24 -10.92 30.65
C GLY A 1184 8.70 -10.73 30.22
N LEU A 1185 8.91 -10.02 29.11
CA LEU A 1185 10.24 -9.55 28.73
C LEU A 1185 10.86 -8.67 29.83
N HIS A 1186 12.18 -8.53 29.82
CA HIS A 1186 12.88 -7.65 30.75
C HIS A 1186 12.28 -6.23 30.68
N PRO A 1187 12.00 -5.57 31.83
CA PRO A 1187 11.26 -4.30 31.87
C PRO A 1187 11.96 -3.14 31.14
N ILE A 1188 13.26 -3.24 30.93
CA ILE A 1188 14.01 -2.33 30.05
C ILE A 1188 13.75 -2.69 28.59
N ALA A 1189 12.92 -1.90 27.92
CA ALA A 1189 12.37 -2.21 26.60
C ALA A 1189 13.34 -1.93 25.44
N VAL A 1190 14.37 -2.77 25.30
CA VAL A 1190 15.33 -2.71 24.18
C VAL A 1190 14.63 -2.79 22.82
N LEU A 1191 13.46 -3.41 22.72
CA LEU A 1191 12.69 -3.50 21.47
C LEU A 1191 12.22 -2.13 20.94
N LEU A 1192 12.26 -1.07 21.76
CA LEU A 1192 11.95 0.30 21.33
C LEU A 1192 13.15 1.03 20.71
N SER A 1193 14.35 0.43 20.71
CA SER A 1193 15.62 1.07 20.28
C SER A 1193 15.61 1.60 18.85
N TYR A 1194 14.82 1.00 17.94
CA TYR A 1194 14.65 1.48 16.56
C TYR A 1194 14.12 2.93 16.50
N LEU A 1195 13.39 3.33 17.55
CA LEU A 1195 12.66 4.57 17.66
C LEU A 1195 13.35 5.60 18.59
N THR A 1196 14.43 5.21 19.28
CA THR A 1196 15.13 6.06 20.27
C THR A 1196 16.62 6.25 19.93
N LYS A 1197 17.16 7.46 20.16
CA LYS A 1197 18.53 7.85 19.76
C LYS A 1197 19.59 7.23 20.67
N ALA A 1198 19.32 7.22 21.97
CA ALA A 1198 20.20 6.68 22.99
C ALA A 1198 19.48 5.53 23.70
N PRO A 1199 19.49 4.31 23.14
CA PRO A 1199 18.69 3.22 23.67
C PRO A 1199 19.02 2.88 25.12
N LEU A 1200 17.99 2.79 25.96
CA LEU A 1200 18.10 2.23 27.30
C LEU A 1200 18.23 0.71 27.20
N VAL A 1201 19.26 0.15 27.85
CA VAL A 1201 19.56 -1.29 27.82
C VAL A 1201 19.74 -1.86 29.23
N PRO A 1202 19.47 -3.15 29.47
CA PRO A 1202 19.74 -3.81 30.75
C PRO A 1202 21.22 -3.67 31.15
N TYR A 1203 21.47 -3.61 32.46
CA TYR A 1203 22.83 -3.49 32.98
C TYR A 1203 23.73 -4.62 32.47
N GLY A 1204 24.93 -4.27 32.01
CA GLY A 1204 25.91 -5.22 31.46
C GLY A 1204 25.64 -5.69 30.03
N THR A 1205 24.63 -5.15 29.33
CA THR A 1205 24.37 -5.45 27.92
C THR A 1205 24.85 -4.31 27.00
N PRO A 1206 25.30 -4.62 25.77
CA PRO A 1206 25.80 -3.60 24.85
C PRO A 1206 24.67 -2.77 24.24
N VAL A 1207 24.92 -1.48 24.02
CA VAL A 1207 24.06 -0.60 23.23
C VAL A 1207 24.32 -0.88 21.73
N VAL A 1208 23.24 -1.01 20.96
CA VAL A 1208 23.30 -1.16 19.50
C VAL A 1208 22.53 -0.01 18.88
N ASN A 1209 23.20 0.83 18.08
CA ASN A 1209 22.60 2.01 17.46
C ASN A 1209 22.28 1.82 15.98
N ALA A 1210 23.00 0.92 15.30
CA ALA A 1210 22.82 0.63 13.88
C ALA A 1210 21.36 0.28 13.56
N LEU A 1211 20.71 1.11 12.75
CA LEU A 1211 19.25 1.09 12.59
C LEU A 1211 18.75 -0.23 11.97
N ALA A 1212 19.50 -0.79 11.02
CA ALA A 1212 19.15 -2.06 10.38
C ALA A 1212 19.16 -3.23 11.37
N LYS A 1213 20.13 -3.26 12.29
CA LYS A 1213 20.23 -4.28 13.34
C LYS A 1213 19.08 -4.16 14.34
N GLN A 1214 18.71 -2.93 14.72
CA GLN A 1214 17.57 -2.68 15.59
C GLN A 1214 16.25 -3.10 14.95
N ARG A 1215 16.05 -2.82 13.65
CA ARG A 1215 14.87 -3.26 12.90
C ARG A 1215 14.80 -4.79 12.82
N ALA A 1216 15.90 -5.44 12.46
CA ALA A 1216 15.98 -6.90 12.38
C ALA A 1216 15.69 -7.56 13.73
N MET A 1217 16.20 -7.01 14.84
CA MET A 1217 15.88 -7.49 16.19
C MET A 1217 14.37 -7.46 16.44
N LEU A 1218 13.71 -6.33 16.17
CA LEU A 1218 12.28 -6.20 16.38
C LEU A 1218 11.48 -7.17 15.50
N GLU A 1219 11.76 -7.22 14.20
CA GLU A 1219 11.11 -8.15 13.27
C GLU A 1219 11.29 -9.61 13.69
N ASN A 1220 12.51 -10.00 14.09
CA ASN A 1220 12.81 -11.38 14.48
C ASN A 1220 12.12 -11.80 15.78
N ILE A 1221 11.91 -10.88 16.73
CA ILE A 1221 11.12 -11.18 17.93
C ILE A 1221 9.64 -11.40 17.57
N LEU A 1222 9.05 -10.56 16.72
CA LEU A 1222 7.66 -10.76 16.29
C LEU A 1222 7.51 -12.05 15.46
N ARG A 1223 8.49 -12.37 14.61
CA ARG A 1223 8.55 -13.65 13.88
C ARG A 1223 8.65 -14.85 14.83
N ALA A 1224 9.49 -14.78 15.86
CA ALA A 1224 9.61 -15.83 16.86
C ALA A 1224 8.28 -16.07 17.61
N CYS A 1225 7.52 -15.01 17.91
CA CYS A 1225 6.20 -15.11 18.52
C CYS A 1225 5.18 -15.90 17.69
N VAL A 1226 5.36 -15.96 16.37
CA VAL A 1226 4.54 -16.78 15.44
C VAL A 1226 5.33 -17.98 14.88
N GLY A 1227 6.39 -18.40 15.57
CA GLY A 1227 7.17 -19.61 15.23
C GLY A 1227 7.97 -19.54 13.93
N LEU A 1228 8.15 -18.35 13.35
CA LEU A 1228 8.99 -18.15 12.17
C LEU A 1228 10.45 -17.95 12.58
N ALA A 1229 11.36 -18.56 11.81
CA ALA A 1229 12.80 -18.34 11.96
C ALA A 1229 13.19 -16.89 11.60
N PRO A 1230 14.35 -16.39 12.09
CA PRO A 1230 14.89 -15.10 11.67
C PRO A 1230 15.07 -15.05 10.16
N ASP A 1231 14.86 -13.88 9.56
CA ASP A 1231 15.21 -13.72 8.16
C ASP A 1231 16.73 -13.67 8.00
N SER A 1232 17.29 -14.71 7.38
CA SER A 1232 18.73 -14.85 7.18
C SER A 1232 19.25 -14.15 5.92
N ASN A 1233 18.36 -13.78 4.98
CA ASN A 1233 18.72 -13.28 3.64
C ASN A 1233 19.69 -14.19 2.85
N MET A 1234 19.92 -15.44 3.28
CA MET A 1234 20.84 -16.34 2.58
C MET A 1234 20.29 -16.74 1.21
N LEU A 1235 18.96 -16.91 1.13
CA LEU A 1235 18.24 -17.30 -0.09
C LEU A 1235 18.85 -18.58 -0.71
N LEU A 1236 19.17 -19.57 0.13
CA LEU A 1236 19.85 -20.80 -0.31
C LEU A 1236 18.98 -21.61 -1.26
N GLU A 1237 17.66 -21.52 -1.14
CA GLU A 1237 16.70 -22.07 -2.10
C GLU A 1237 16.91 -21.60 -3.54
N PHE A 1238 17.64 -20.49 -3.76
CA PHE A 1238 18.00 -19.97 -5.09
C PHE A 1238 19.49 -20.11 -5.43
N LYS A 1239 20.31 -20.65 -4.51
CA LYS A 1239 21.77 -20.70 -4.62
C LYS A 1239 22.37 -22.09 -4.38
N ALA A 1240 21.58 -23.02 -3.83
CA ALA A 1240 21.98 -24.38 -3.48
C ALA A 1240 21.97 -25.34 -4.68
#